data_AF-A0A1Y1N5F4-F1
#
_entry.id   AF-A0A1Y1N5F4-F1
#
_cell.length_a   1.000
_cell.length_b   1.000
_cell.length_c   1.000
_cell.angle_alpha   90.00
_cell.angle_beta   90.00
_cell.angle_gamma   90.00
#
_symmetry.space_group_name_H-M   'P 1'
#
loop_
_entity.id
_entity.type
_entity.pdbx_description
1 polymer ?
#
loop_
_entity_poly.entity_id
_entity_poly.type
_entity_poly.pdbx_seq_one_letter_code
_entity_poly.pdbx_strand_id
1 'polypeptide(L)'
;MVPLCVKGQDNYPCNGDDSKMRPIELLISNLDVSIDTKELSTILLNKLKQYVMVLNFTLKVQTDGTLAAIITIGTQQEAQLVISHLHHQRIGSKRITISYMQPKSDSEQLRHIVTALLQETPNNRMPLFKFFGLVEDRYQCNISLSEINQLKDICKITTGQGGRMISLTNKGVASLSLQGSLSLYAYCTFHCPEGQENRGWGEALDFSLPNIKISLSLFESQVNKLLRSHFGCLPLLSFPICYAIEIGQGLPENDYGVPLEHLITCINNVQLVCDKQNRNVKYLKWKSEGNKEELHNNSATSVLMPNVTIFCREVVDLLKTVENCQLLLLRYIPTYHHHFGRQCRVADYGFTRLVDLFEAISHAVQILGYGSKRIVTLTHATQMRRFTSDLLRVLKGQPLKRVAVSNFVAAYQNTFHKAFNPVEYGLCSFEDLISKIQEGVVAVVSIDNVETICIPKREQTAEEIQRTKQFALEVQQLLSHTPYCSMLFNKFVPAYHHHFGRQCKVSDYGFSKLVELFEAIPDVVDLEGQCDVDRNIKLKSHLALEILGVQIQAIIKESNYSALHIADIFANFRQRHGYSLKPEMYNCKDHLELVLTLNDFVQVIHGSAGTLLAITEVDLSVLKMRVWGLLLQPPHMATITKFIYDYRVRFLGTLPITKLEQLKSVIMMSNNGAETFVFLTPYYILAAQLYHLLFVNGGHIPLADVNKIYFRKFGSYLYASDYGLNCLEDLFKQMSFALQIVTSGKQLNVTLNEKLSGIGRSRTYRLRWTADQTVA
;
A
#
# COMPACT_ATOMS: atom_id res chain seq x y z
N MET A 1 -30.33 -40.39 30.92
CA MET A 1 -29.77 -39.81 32.16
C MET A 1 -28.62 -38.91 31.76
N VAL A 2 -28.79 -37.63 32.00
CA VAL A 2 -27.89 -36.52 31.62
C VAL A 2 -26.77 -36.42 32.68
N PRO A 3 -25.48 -36.30 32.32
CA PRO A 3 -24.52 -35.67 33.21
C PRO A 3 -24.56 -34.16 32.96
N LEU A 4 -24.99 -33.44 33.98
CA LEU A 4 -25.03 -31.99 34.07
C LEU A 4 -23.61 -31.41 33.93
N CYS A 5 -23.43 -30.52 32.95
CA CYS A 5 -22.22 -29.73 32.79
C CYS A 5 -22.24 -28.59 33.82
N VAL A 6 -21.28 -28.62 34.76
CA VAL A 6 -21.12 -27.60 35.80
C VAL A 6 -20.55 -26.32 35.16
N LYS A 7 -21.26 -25.21 35.31
CA LYS A 7 -20.78 -23.86 34.98
C LYS A 7 -19.72 -23.40 36.00
N GLY A 8 -18.62 -22.85 35.47
CA GLY A 8 -17.90 -21.70 36.02
C GLY A 8 -17.01 -21.95 37.24
N GLN A 9 -15.70 -21.87 37.03
CA GLN A 9 -14.79 -21.19 37.94
C GLN A 9 -13.53 -20.77 37.18
N ASP A 10 -13.53 -19.50 36.76
CA ASP A 10 -12.33 -18.72 36.50
C ASP A 10 -11.53 -18.63 37.80
N ASN A 11 -10.32 -19.20 37.80
CA ASN A 11 -9.22 -18.85 38.69
C ASN A 11 -7.96 -19.61 38.24
N TYR A 12 -7.30 -19.09 37.20
CA TYR A 12 -5.88 -19.35 36.99
C TYR A 12 -5.10 -18.16 37.55
N PRO A 13 -4.04 -18.39 38.34
CA PRO A 13 -3.24 -17.32 38.89
C PRO A 13 -2.59 -16.55 37.75
N CYS A 14 -2.76 -15.23 37.79
CA CYS A 14 -1.97 -14.29 37.00
C CYS A 14 -0.50 -14.44 37.42
N ASN A 15 0.25 -15.28 36.72
CA ASN A 15 1.70 -15.19 36.71
C ASN A 15 2.06 -14.07 35.76
N GLY A 16 2.53 -12.97 36.36
CA GLY A 16 3.06 -11.82 35.66
C GLY A 16 4.19 -12.21 34.71
N ASP A 17 4.21 -11.45 33.62
CA ASP A 17 5.33 -11.11 32.76
C ASP A 17 6.71 -11.59 33.27
N ASP A 18 7.20 -12.67 32.67
CA ASP A 18 8.62 -13.04 32.72
C ASP A 18 8.96 -13.72 31.39
N SER A 19 9.29 -12.90 30.39
CA SER A 19 9.89 -13.31 29.11
C SER A 19 11.30 -13.88 29.30
N LYS A 20 11.44 -14.88 30.18
CA LYS A 20 12.65 -15.68 30.31
C LYS A 20 12.83 -16.48 29.03
N MET A 21 13.78 -16.04 28.20
CA MET A 21 14.34 -16.81 27.10
C MET A 21 14.59 -18.25 27.56
N ARG A 22 13.81 -19.20 27.05
CA ARG A 22 14.02 -20.62 27.37
C ARG A 22 15.28 -21.08 26.63
N PRO A 23 16.32 -21.55 27.35
CA PRO A 23 17.51 -22.07 26.72
C PRO A 23 17.17 -23.29 25.87
N ILE A 24 17.81 -23.41 24.70
CA ILE A 24 17.56 -24.48 23.73
C ILE A 24 18.62 -25.55 23.88
N GLU A 25 18.18 -26.81 23.91
CA GLU A 25 19.07 -27.97 23.97
C GLU A 25 19.16 -28.66 22.61
N LEU A 26 20.39 -28.83 22.12
CA LEU A 26 20.70 -29.60 20.93
C LEU A 26 21.49 -30.86 21.31
N LEU A 27 21.17 -31.97 20.65
CA LEU A 27 21.88 -33.23 20.72
C LEU A 27 22.80 -33.36 19.50
N ILE A 28 24.10 -33.56 19.75
CA ILE A 28 25.09 -33.93 18.75
C ILE A 28 25.37 -35.43 18.89
N SER A 29 25.16 -36.17 17.81
CA SER A 29 25.28 -37.62 17.73
C SER A 29 26.19 -38.04 16.57
N ASN A 30 26.38 -39.35 16.40
CA ASN A 30 27.31 -39.95 15.44
C ASN A 30 28.76 -39.49 15.63
N LEU A 31 29.15 -39.30 16.88
CA LEU A 31 30.50 -38.90 17.26
C LEU A 31 31.49 -40.06 17.06
N ASP A 32 32.73 -39.72 16.76
CA ASP A 32 33.80 -40.70 16.56
C ASP A 32 34.31 -41.21 17.91
N VAL A 33 34.11 -42.51 18.15
CA VAL A 33 34.48 -43.17 19.41
C VAL A 33 35.98 -43.48 19.47
N SER A 34 36.71 -43.36 18.35
CA SER A 34 38.16 -43.55 18.32
C SER A 34 38.96 -42.38 18.90
N ILE A 35 38.33 -41.21 19.06
CA ILE A 35 38.93 -40.01 19.65
C ILE A 35 38.72 -40.02 21.16
N ASP A 36 39.75 -39.66 21.93
CA ASP A 36 39.61 -39.52 23.38
C ASP A 36 38.51 -38.51 23.75
N THR A 37 37.74 -38.83 24.79
CA THR A 37 36.57 -38.02 25.19
C THR A 37 36.93 -36.58 25.57
N LYS A 38 38.11 -36.33 26.15
CA LYS A 38 38.54 -34.96 26.51
C LYS A 38 38.98 -34.18 25.28
N GLU A 39 39.68 -34.84 24.37
CA GLU A 39 40.08 -34.25 23.09
C GLU A 39 38.85 -33.91 22.24
N LEU A 40 37.90 -34.85 22.10
CA LEU A 40 36.66 -34.66 21.37
C LEU A 40 35.82 -33.53 21.95
N SER A 41 35.71 -33.45 23.28
CA SER A 41 35.04 -32.34 23.96
C SER A 41 35.68 -30.99 23.61
N THR A 42 37.01 -30.93 23.56
CA THR A 42 37.76 -29.71 23.22
C THR A 42 37.52 -29.30 21.76
N ILE A 43 37.56 -30.25 20.83
CA ILE A 43 37.29 -30.02 19.41
C ILE A 43 35.87 -29.47 19.21
N LEU A 44 34.86 -30.12 19.81
CA LEU A 44 33.47 -29.71 19.70
C LEU A 44 33.23 -28.31 20.29
N LEU A 45 33.74 -28.05 21.49
CA LEU A 45 33.62 -26.73 22.13
C LEU A 45 34.28 -25.62 21.31
N ASN A 46 35.48 -25.86 20.77
CA ASN A 46 36.18 -24.89 19.94
C ASN A 46 35.41 -24.59 18.65
N LYS A 47 34.79 -25.60 18.03
CA LYS A 47 33.91 -25.40 16.85
C LYS A 47 32.65 -24.63 17.20
N LEU A 48 31.98 -24.97 18.30
CA LEU A 48 30.73 -24.32 18.73
C LEU A 48 30.94 -22.85 19.10
N LYS A 49 32.03 -22.54 19.83
CA LYS A 49 32.37 -21.17 20.25
C LYS A 49 32.65 -20.20 19.10
N GLN A 50 32.90 -20.69 17.89
CA GLN A 50 33.04 -19.84 16.70
C GLN A 50 31.72 -19.21 16.26
N TYR A 51 30.58 -19.77 16.69
CA TYR A 51 29.26 -19.37 16.23
C TYR A 51 28.36 -18.89 17.37
N VAL A 52 28.47 -19.48 18.57
CA VAL A 52 27.51 -19.25 19.66
C VAL A 52 28.16 -19.24 21.03
N MET A 53 27.50 -18.56 21.98
CA MET A 53 27.80 -18.70 23.40
C MET A 53 27.19 -20.00 23.94
N VAL A 54 28.04 -20.96 24.27
CA VAL A 54 27.61 -22.25 24.86
C VAL A 54 27.32 -22.05 26.35
N LEU A 55 26.06 -22.20 26.76
CA LEU A 55 25.62 -22.09 28.16
C LEU A 55 25.99 -23.34 28.97
N ASN A 56 25.79 -24.51 28.36
CA ASN A 56 26.14 -25.79 28.95
C ASN A 56 26.59 -26.78 27.86
N PHE A 57 27.50 -27.69 28.21
CA PHE A 57 28.00 -28.74 27.34
C PHE A 57 28.20 -30.01 28.16
N THR A 58 27.64 -31.13 27.71
CA THR A 58 27.84 -32.43 28.37
C THR A 58 28.05 -33.53 27.34
N LEU A 59 29.21 -34.20 27.40
CA LEU A 59 29.49 -35.39 26.60
C LEU A 59 29.15 -36.65 27.41
N LYS A 60 28.35 -37.56 26.85
CA LYS A 60 27.89 -38.80 27.50
C LYS A 60 28.14 -40.02 26.61
N VAL A 61 28.48 -41.14 27.25
CA VAL A 61 28.45 -42.47 26.63
C VAL A 61 27.03 -43.04 26.78
N GLN A 62 26.42 -43.44 25.68
CA GLN A 62 25.08 -44.03 25.65
C GLN A 62 25.13 -45.53 26.00
N THR A 63 23.97 -46.12 26.30
CA THR A 63 23.84 -47.53 26.69
C THR A 63 24.29 -48.53 25.62
N ASP A 64 24.35 -48.09 24.37
CA ASP A 64 24.82 -48.87 23.21
C ASP A 64 26.33 -48.68 22.93
N GLY A 65 27.05 -47.97 23.81
CA GLY A 65 28.48 -47.67 23.66
C GLY A 65 28.80 -46.51 22.73
N THR A 66 27.79 -45.82 22.17
CA THR A 66 28.00 -44.65 21.31
C THR A 66 28.20 -43.36 22.12
N LEU A 67 28.87 -42.35 21.54
CA LEU A 67 29.05 -41.04 22.16
C LEU A 67 27.97 -40.05 21.68
N ALA A 68 27.47 -39.22 22.60
CA ALA A 68 26.61 -38.09 22.30
C ALA A 68 26.97 -36.87 23.15
N ALA A 69 26.89 -35.67 22.57
CA ALA A 69 27.06 -34.41 23.28
C ALA A 69 25.73 -33.66 23.34
N ILE A 70 25.39 -33.11 24.50
CA ILE A 70 24.23 -32.24 24.71
C ILE A 70 24.77 -30.84 24.90
N ILE A 71 24.24 -29.89 24.14
CA ILE A 71 24.63 -28.48 24.22
C ILE A 71 23.41 -27.62 24.51
N THR A 72 23.59 -26.63 25.38
CA THR A 72 22.55 -25.66 25.74
C THR A 72 23.01 -24.29 25.28
N ILE A 73 22.12 -23.57 24.58
CA ILE A 73 22.40 -22.27 23.95
C ILE A 73 21.25 -21.29 24.20
N GLY A 74 21.51 -19.99 24.01
CA GLY A 74 20.62 -18.92 24.46
C GLY A 74 19.40 -18.69 23.57
N THR A 75 19.54 -18.82 22.25
CA THR A 75 18.48 -18.45 21.31
C THR A 75 18.26 -19.44 20.15
N GLN A 76 17.07 -19.38 19.53
CA GLN A 76 16.73 -20.20 18.36
C GLN A 76 17.57 -19.83 17.13
N GLN A 77 17.93 -18.56 16.99
CA GLN A 77 18.79 -18.09 15.90
C GLN A 77 20.21 -18.66 16.02
N GLU A 78 20.76 -18.69 17.24
CA GLU A 78 22.03 -19.37 17.54
C GLU A 78 21.96 -20.87 17.22
N ALA A 79 20.85 -21.53 17.54
CA ALA A 79 20.64 -22.95 17.21
C ALA A 79 20.68 -23.20 15.70
N GLN A 80 19.98 -22.36 14.95
CA GLN A 80 19.95 -22.42 13.49
C GLN A 80 21.33 -22.16 12.87
N LEU A 81 22.10 -21.22 13.43
CA LEU A 81 23.48 -20.94 12.99
C LEU A 81 24.42 -22.13 13.26
N VAL A 82 24.30 -22.77 14.42
CA VAL A 82 25.05 -24.00 14.73
C VAL A 82 24.71 -25.12 13.75
N ILE A 83 23.41 -25.33 13.49
CA ILE A 83 22.95 -26.36 12.56
C ILE A 83 23.49 -26.07 11.14
N SER A 84 23.44 -24.81 10.68
CA SER A 84 23.87 -24.48 9.31
C SER A 84 25.35 -24.66 9.05
N HIS A 85 26.20 -24.48 10.05
CA HIS A 85 27.65 -24.62 9.89
C HIS A 85 28.21 -25.98 10.31
N LEU A 86 27.61 -26.64 11.31
CA LEU A 86 28.20 -27.82 11.96
C LEU A 86 27.44 -29.13 11.65
N HIS A 87 26.18 -29.09 11.23
CA HIS A 87 25.44 -30.31 10.91
C HIS A 87 26.09 -31.03 9.71
N HIS A 88 26.33 -32.34 9.85
CA HIS A 88 27.07 -33.17 8.90
C HIS A 88 28.53 -32.75 8.63
N GLN A 89 29.11 -31.87 9.44
CA GLN A 89 30.54 -31.57 9.39
C GLN A 89 31.35 -32.80 9.82
N ARG A 90 32.49 -33.03 9.17
CA ARG A 90 33.39 -34.14 9.51
C ARG A 90 34.23 -33.79 10.74
N ILE A 91 34.14 -34.61 11.78
CA ILE A 91 34.97 -34.56 12.98
C ILE A 91 35.56 -35.96 13.18
N GLY A 92 36.89 -36.07 13.07
CA GLY A 92 37.55 -37.36 12.97
C GLY A 92 37.18 -38.11 11.69
N SER A 93 36.84 -39.38 11.84
CA SER A 93 36.38 -40.24 10.76
C SER A 93 34.88 -40.13 10.46
N LYS A 94 34.09 -39.48 11.32
CA LYS A 94 32.62 -39.41 11.22
C LYS A 94 32.08 -38.02 10.87
N ARG A 95 30.87 -38.00 10.32
CA ARG A 95 30.08 -36.77 10.15
C ARG A 95 29.08 -36.65 11.29
N ILE A 96 29.16 -35.56 12.05
CA ILE A 96 28.29 -35.36 13.20
C ILE A 96 26.86 -35.07 12.77
N THR A 97 25.90 -35.43 13.61
CA THR A 97 24.48 -35.15 13.38
C THR A 97 23.94 -34.34 14.54
N ILE A 98 23.38 -33.16 14.24
CA ILE A 98 22.79 -32.26 15.23
C ILE A 98 21.27 -32.34 15.13
N SER A 99 20.57 -32.47 16.26
CA SER A 99 19.11 -32.50 16.34
C SER A 99 18.62 -31.75 17.57
N TYR A 100 17.45 -31.12 17.52
CA TYR A 100 16.81 -30.57 18.72
C TYR A 100 16.46 -31.70 19.70
N MET A 101 16.72 -31.47 20.99
CA MET A 101 16.17 -32.34 22.04
C MET A 101 14.68 -32.10 22.13
N GLN A 102 13.89 -33.06 21.68
CA GLN A 102 12.43 -32.99 21.82
C GLN A 102 12.07 -33.08 23.31
N PRO A 103 11.09 -32.29 23.80
CA PRO A 103 10.47 -32.60 25.08
C PRO A 103 9.91 -34.02 25.00
N LYS A 104 10.01 -34.81 26.09
CA LYS A 104 9.51 -36.19 26.14
C LYS A 104 8.07 -36.21 25.60
N SER A 105 7.86 -36.78 24.42
CA SER A 105 6.54 -36.91 23.82
C SER A 105 5.63 -37.71 24.75
N ASP A 106 4.34 -37.37 24.80
CA ASP A 106 3.34 -38.11 25.58
C ASP A 106 3.37 -39.60 25.18
N SER A 107 3.96 -40.41 26.06
CA SER A 107 4.19 -41.84 25.82
C SER A 107 2.89 -42.60 25.65
N GLU A 108 1.77 -42.07 26.14
CA GLU A 108 0.50 -42.79 26.22
C GLU A 108 -0.16 -43.03 24.85
N GLN A 109 -0.21 -42.04 23.95
CA GLN A 109 -0.84 -42.26 22.63
C GLN A 109 -0.03 -43.25 21.78
N LEU A 110 1.31 -43.18 21.86
CA LEU A 110 2.22 -44.15 21.25
C LEU A 110 2.04 -45.54 21.83
N ARG A 111 1.82 -45.65 23.14
CA ARG A 111 1.48 -46.92 23.79
C ARG A 111 0.16 -47.50 23.26
N HIS A 112 -0.87 -46.66 23.11
CA HIS A 112 -2.17 -47.11 22.58
C HIS A 112 -2.07 -47.61 21.14
N ILE A 113 -1.41 -46.86 20.24
CA ILE A 113 -1.29 -47.24 18.82
C ILE A 113 -0.48 -48.53 18.65
N VAL A 114 0.65 -48.64 19.37
CA VAL A 114 1.48 -49.86 19.35
C VAL A 114 0.69 -51.05 19.87
N THR A 115 -0.08 -50.88 20.96
CA THR A 115 -0.84 -51.96 21.59
C THR A 115 -2.01 -52.41 20.72
N ALA A 116 -2.82 -51.48 20.23
CA ALA A 116 -3.98 -51.77 19.38
C ALA A 116 -3.57 -52.55 18.11
N LEU A 117 -2.56 -52.05 17.37
CA LEU A 117 -2.09 -52.70 16.16
C LEU A 117 -1.50 -54.08 16.40
N LEU A 118 -0.80 -54.28 17.52
CA LEU A 118 -0.16 -55.56 17.83
C LEU A 118 -1.16 -56.59 18.37
N GLN A 119 -2.25 -56.19 19.02
CA GLN A 119 -3.29 -57.09 19.51
C GLN A 119 -4.16 -57.71 18.40
N GLU A 120 -4.31 -57.01 17.28
CA GLU A 120 -5.04 -57.52 16.11
C GLU A 120 -4.28 -58.61 15.35
N THR A 121 -3.06 -58.94 15.78
CA THR A 121 -2.13 -59.83 15.05
C THR A 121 -2.08 -61.22 15.67
N PRO A 122 -1.93 -62.29 14.86
CA PRO A 122 -1.69 -63.61 15.40
C PRO A 122 -0.37 -63.65 16.18
N ASN A 123 -0.45 -64.06 17.46
CA ASN A 123 0.65 -64.10 18.44
C ASN A 123 1.20 -62.73 18.88
N ASN A 124 0.42 -61.65 18.72
CA ASN A 124 0.78 -60.31 19.16
C ASN A 124 2.14 -59.81 18.64
N ARG A 125 2.52 -60.21 17.42
CA ARG A 125 3.80 -59.92 16.79
C ARG A 125 3.67 -59.74 15.28
N MET A 126 4.51 -58.88 14.71
CA MET A 126 4.59 -58.71 13.26
C MET A 126 5.98 -58.23 12.79
N PRO A 127 6.31 -58.34 11.49
CA PRO A 127 7.51 -57.73 10.94
C PRO A 127 7.52 -56.22 11.17
N LEU A 128 8.66 -55.69 11.63
CA LEU A 128 8.79 -54.28 12.02
C LEU A 128 8.53 -53.31 10.86
N PHE A 129 8.93 -53.68 9.63
CA PHE A 129 8.65 -52.86 8.45
C PHE A 129 7.14 -52.78 8.17
N LYS A 130 6.41 -53.90 8.33
CA LYS A 130 4.96 -53.97 8.14
C LYS A 130 4.23 -53.16 9.22
N PHE A 131 4.75 -53.18 10.45
CA PHE A 131 4.25 -52.33 11.54
C PHE A 131 4.33 -50.85 11.18
N PHE A 132 5.49 -50.36 10.72
CA PHE A 132 5.62 -48.96 10.32
C PHE A 132 4.69 -48.58 9.17
N GLY A 133 4.53 -49.45 8.16
CA GLY A 133 3.56 -49.25 7.08
C GLY A 133 2.12 -49.15 7.59
N LEU A 134 1.69 -50.06 8.46
CA LEU A 134 0.32 -50.05 9.02
C LEU A 134 0.06 -48.83 9.92
N VAL A 135 1.06 -48.39 10.69
CA VAL A 135 0.96 -47.16 11.48
C VAL A 135 0.75 -45.95 10.58
N GLU A 136 1.54 -45.86 9.51
CA GLU A 136 1.46 -44.78 8.54
C GLU A 136 0.11 -44.78 7.82
N ASP A 137 -0.39 -45.95 7.41
CA ASP A 137 -1.65 -46.09 6.70
C ASP A 137 -2.87 -45.83 7.61
N ARG A 138 -2.91 -46.41 8.81
CA ARG A 138 -4.10 -46.36 9.69
C ARG A 138 -4.17 -45.14 10.59
N TYR A 139 -3.02 -44.63 11.02
CA TYR A 139 -2.96 -43.51 11.96
C TYR A 139 -2.37 -42.26 11.31
N GLN A 140 -2.00 -42.32 10.02
CA GLN A 140 -1.57 -41.16 9.24
C GLN A 140 -0.41 -40.39 9.89
N CYS A 141 0.43 -41.14 10.63
CA CYS A 141 1.50 -40.64 11.46
C CYS A 141 2.79 -41.43 11.21
N ASN A 142 3.94 -40.77 11.37
CA ASN A 142 5.24 -41.42 11.24
C ASN A 142 5.81 -41.65 12.63
N ILE A 143 6.06 -42.90 12.99
CA ILE A 143 6.77 -43.28 14.22
C ILE A 143 8.22 -43.63 13.85
N SER A 144 9.18 -43.15 14.62
CA SER A 144 10.58 -43.53 14.50
C SER A 144 10.93 -44.77 15.33
N LEU A 145 11.99 -45.49 14.93
CA LEU A 145 12.51 -46.62 15.72
C LEU A 145 12.94 -46.19 17.13
N SER A 146 13.47 -44.98 17.28
CA SER A 146 13.86 -44.41 18.58
C SER A 146 12.67 -44.26 19.53
N GLU A 147 11.51 -43.82 19.03
CA GLU A 147 10.29 -43.69 19.84
C GLU A 147 9.76 -45.06 20.28
N ILE A 148 9.76 -46.06 19.39
CA ILE A 148 9.39 -47.44 19.77
C ILE A 148 10.35 -48.00 20.82
N ASN A 149 11.65 -47.73 20.68
CA ASN A 149 12.65 -48.19 21.64
C ASN A 149 12.53 -47.53 23.03
N GLN A 150 11.76 -46.45 23.18
CA GLN A 150 11.42 -45.88 24.49
C GLN A 150 10.32 -46.70 25.21
N LEU A 151 9.55 -47.51 24.47
CA LEU A 151 8.43 -48.32 24.97
C LEU A 151 8.80 -49.76 25.35
N LYS A 152 9.96 -49.94 25.99
CA LYS A 152 10.48 -51.29 26.35
C LYS A 152 9.58 -52.04 27.34
N ASP A 153 8.69 -51.33 28.03
CA ASP A 153 7.73 -51.87 28.98
C ASP A 153 6.58 -52.62 28.29
N ILE A 154 6.14 -52.16 27.09
CA ILE A 154 4.99 -52.73 26.37
C ILE A 154 5.37 -53.50 25.10
N CYS A 155 6.49 -53.21 24.44
CA CYS A 155 6.89 -53.91 23.23
C CYS A 155 8.39 -54.23 23.19
N LYS A 156 8.75 -55.31 22.49
CA LYS A 156 10.14 -55.74 22.27
C LYS A 156 10.40 -55.94 20.79
N ILE A 157 11.58 -55.49 20.35
CA ILE A 157 12.08 -55.72 19.00
C ILE A 157 13.12 -56.84 19.06
N THR A 158 12.91 -57.88 18.26
CA THR A 158 13.82 -59.03 18.16
C THR A 158 14.32 -59.17 16.73
N THR A 159 15.58 -59.58 16.55
CA THR A 159 16.18 -59.78 15.24
C THR A 159 16.44 -61.28 15.07
N GLY A 160 15.87 -61.89 14.03
CA GLY A 160 16.05 -63.31 13.69
C GLY A 160 16.29 -63.54 12.20
N GLN A 161 16.33 -64.80 11.76
CA GLN A 161 16.56 -65.18 10.36
C GLN A 161 15.50 -64.63 9.38
N GLY A 162 14.32 -64.23 9.87
CA GLY A 162 13.24 -63.59 9.11
C GLY A 162 13.17 -62.05 9.21
N GLY A 163 14.22 -61.39 9.71
CA GLY A 163 14.28 -59.93 9.86
C GLY A 163 13.92 -59.42 11.27
N ARG A 164 13.72 -58.10 11.40
CA ARG A 164 13.33 -57.45 12.67
C ARG A 164 11.83 -57.63 12.91
N MET A 165 11.47 -58.19 14.06
CA MET A 165 10.09 -58.42 14.49
C MET A 165 9.77 -57.57 15.72
N ILE A 166 8.60 -56.93 15.74
CA ILE A 166 8.05 -56.26 16.92
C ILE A 166 7.00 -57.17 17.57
N SER A 167 6.99 -57.25 18.91
CA SER A 167 6.04 -58.07 19.68
C SER A 167 5.64 -57.38 20.98
N LEU A 168 4.39 -57.56 21.40
CA LEU A 168 3.91 -57.11 22.71
C LEU A 168 4.58 -57.89 23.85
N THR A 169 4.85 -57.22 24.96
CA THR A 169 5.26 -57.85 26.22
C THR A 169 4.01 -58.25 27.02
N ASN A 170 4.16 -59.15 28.01
CA ASN A 170 3.06 -59.57 28.89
C ASN A 170 2.40 -58.39 29.64
N LYS A 171 3.13 -57.30 29.88
CA LYS A 171 2.59 -56.05 30.48
C LYS A 171 1.77 -55.23 29.48
N GLY A 172 2.13 -55.23 28.20
CA GLY A 172 1.35 -54.58 27.14
C GLY A 172 0.04 -55.30 26.81
N VAL A 173 -0.07 -56.61 27.08
CA VAL A 173 -1.34 -57.36 26.91
C VAL A 173 -2.37 -56.96 27.98
N ALA A 174 -1.93 -56.53 29.18
CA ALA A 174 -2.79 -56.16 30.30
C ALA A 174 -3.19 -54.67 30.32
N SER A 175 -2.63 -53.82 29.45
CA SER A 175 -2.73 -52.35 29.60
C SER A 175 -4.00 -51.69 29.03
N LEU A 176 -4.99 -52.46 28.55
CA LEU A 176 -6.24 -51.91 27.99
C LEU A 176 -7.48 -52.15 28.87
N SER A 177 -7.32 -52.72 30.08
CA SER A 177 -8.47 -53.08 30.93
C SER A 177 -8.97 -51.97 31.88
N LEU A 178 -8.46 -50.75 31.82
CA LEU A 178 -8.86 -49.64 32.71
C LEU A 178 -8.97 -48.30 31.97
N GLN A 179 -10.19 -47.76 31.94
CA GLN A 179 -10.58 -46.37 31.62
C GLN A 179 -10.40 -45.98 30.12
N GLY A 180 -11.37 -45.39 29.41
CA GLY A 180 -12.38 -44.44 29.84
C GLY A 180 -11.85 -43.01 29.69
N SER A 181 -11.94 -42.45 28.47
CA SER A 181 -11.79 -41.02 28.15
C SER A 181 -10.38 -40.40 28.30
N LEU A 182 -9.69 -40.16 27.18
CA LEU A 182 -8.79 -39.00 26.96
C LEU A 182 -8.31 -38.87 25.49
N SER A 183 -9.14 -39.27 24.52
CA SER A 183 -8.76 -39.20 23.10
C SER A 183 -9.34 -37.96 22.44
N LEU A 184 -8.48 -37.00 22.09
CA LEU A 184 -8.76 -36.09 20.99
C LEU A 184 -8.79 -36.92 19.71
N TYR A 185 -9.97 -37.42 19.35
CA TYR A 185 -10.13 -38.40 18.29
C TYR A 185 -9.66 -37.83 16.94
N ALA A 186 -8.92 -38.66 16.18
CA ALA A 186 -8.59 -38.38 14.77
C ALA A 186 -9.84 -38.33 13.87
N TYR A 187 -10.97 -38.81 14.38
CA TYR A 187 -12.26 -38.92 13.72
C TYR A 187 -13.38 -38.30 14.58
N CYS A 188 -14.47 -37.90 13.95
CA CYS A 188 -15.65 -37.34 14.60
C CYS A 188 -16.35 -38.39 15.48
N THR A 189 -16.64 -38.05 16.74
CA THR A 189 -17.30 -38.96 17.69
C THR A 189 -18.79 -39.20 17.40
N PHE A 190 -19.44 -38.30 16.66
CA PHE A 190 -20.87 -38.42 16.34
C PHE A 190 -21.12 -39.26 15.10
N HIS A 191 -20.33 -39.06 14.06
CA HIS A 191 -20.53 -39.66 12.74
C HIS A 191 -19.53 -40.77 12.40
N CYS A 192 -18.43 -40.87 13.15
CA CYS A 192 -17.38 -41.88 12.97
C CYS A 192 -16.92 -42.46 14.32
N PRO A 193 -17.83 -42.99 15.18
CA PRO A 193 -17.50 -43.40 16.55
C PRO A 193 -16.48 -44.56 16.62
N GLU A 194 -16.41 -45.41 15.60
CA GLU A 194 -15.43 -46.50 15.47
C GLU A 194 -14.26 -46.16 14.54
N GLY A 195 -14.12 -44.88 14.17
CA GLY A 195 -13.21 -44.46 13.09
C GLY A 195 -13.80 -44.74 11.71
N GLN A 196 -12.93 -44.90 10.71
CA GLN A 196 -13.33 -45.40 9.39
C GLN A 196 -13.38 -46.94 9.43
N GLU A 197 -14.48 -47.52 8.91
CA GLU A 197 -14.85 -48.96 8.91
C GLU A 197 -13.74 -49.97 9.30
N ASN A 198 -14.06 -50.84 10.27
CA ASN A 198 -13.26 -52.01 10.66
C ASN A 198 -12.94 -52.91 9.44
N ARG A 199 -11.71 -52.85 8.92
CA ARG A 199 -11.19 -53.79 7.91
C ARG A 199 -9.97 -54.55 8.43
N GLY A 200 -9.85 -55.81 7.98
CA GLY A 200 -8.98 -56.82 8.57
C GLY A 200 -7.49 -56.49 8.63
N TRP A 201 -6.73 -57.34 9.31
CA TRP A 201 -5.31 -57.17 9.70
C TRP A 201 -4.27 -57.15 8.54
N GLY A 202 -4.65 -56.70 7.35
CA GLY A 202 -3.78 -56.67 6.17
C GLY A 202 -4.19 -55.73 5.03
N GLU A 203 -5.27 -54.96 5.15
CA GLU A 203 -5.70 -54.03 4.12
C GLU A 203 -5.07 -52.64 4.36
N ALA A 204 -4.30 -52.15 3.38
CA ALA A 204 -3.76 -50.80 3.38
C ALA A 204 -4.90 -49.80 3.09
N LEU A 205 -5.02 -48.76 3.93
CA LEU A 205 -5.99 -47.70 3.72
C LEU A 205 -5.47 -46.74 2.65
N ASP A 206 -6.03 -46.81 1.44
CA ASP A 206 -5.77 -45.82 0.40
C ASP A 206 -6.61 -44.55 0.62
N PHE A 207 -6.67 -44.05 1.87
CA PHE A 207 -7.48 -42.88 2.20
C PHE A 207 -6.70 -41.59 1.94
N SER A 208 -7.00 -40.93 0.82
CA SER A 208 -6.61 -39.56 0.53
C SER A 208 -7.85 -38.66 0.49
N LEU A 209 -7.75 -37.46 1.05
CA LEU A 209 -8.80 -36.46 0.90
C LEU A 209 -8.97 -36.13 -0.60
N PRO A 210 -10.21 -36.02 -1.11
CA PRO A 210 -10.45 -35.88 -2.53
C PRO A 210 -10.12 -34.48 -3.05
N ASN A 211 -9.92 -34.37 -4.36
CA ASN A 211 -10.07 -33.11 -5.07
C ASN A 211 -11.56 -32.83 -5.29
N ILE A 212 -11.98 -31.58 -5.13
CA ILE A 212 -13.39 -31.18 -5.24
C ILE A 212 -13.56 -29.99 -6.19
N LYS A 213 -14.75 -29.88 -6.79
CA LYS A 213 -15.11 -28.75 -7.67
C LYS A 213 -16.43 -28.12 -7.23
N ILE A 214 -16.33 -27.00 -6.53
CA ILE A 214 -17.46 -26.26 -5.95
C ILE A 214 -17.12 -24.77 -5.86
N SER A 215 -18.13 -23.89 -5.99
CA SER A 215 -17.91 -22.45 -5.78
C SER A 215 -17.57 -22.17 -4.32
N LEU A 216 -16.65 -21.23 -4.10
CA LEU A 216 -16.13 -20.97 -2.76
C LEU A 216 -17.21 -20.43 -1.82
N SER A 217 -18.15 -19.61 -2.34
CA SER A 217 -19.26 -19.07 -1.57
C SER A 217 -20.23 -20.14 -1.04
N LEU A 218 -20.57 -21.13 -1.89
CA LEU A 218 -21.41 -22.26 -1.50
C LEU A 218 -20.68 -23.15 -0.49
N PHE A 219 -19.41 -23.44 -0.76
CA PHE A 219 -18.58 -24.28 0.10
C PHE A 219 -18.39 -23.66 1.49
N GLU A 220 -18.14 -22.35 1.57
CA GLU A 220 -18.04 -21.61 2.82
C GLU A 220 -19.32 -21.75 3.66
N SER A 221 -20.49 -21.58 3.06
CA SER A 221 -21.78 -21.78 3.74
C SER A 221 -21.93 -23.19 4.32
N GLN A 222 -21.57 -24.22 3.54
CA GLN A 222 -21.65 -25.62 3.96
C GLN A 222 -20.66 -25.98 5.07
N VAL A 223 -19.40 -25.53 4.98
CA VAL A 223 -18.39 -25.71 6.03
C VAL A 223 -18.85 -25.06 7.34
N ASN A 224 -19.44 -23.86 7.25
CA ASN A 224 -19.96 -23.14 8.40
C ASN A 224 -21.15 -23.87 9.05
N LYS A 225 -22.04 -24.46 8.25
CA LYS A 225 -23.11 -25.35 8.76
C LYS A 225 -22.51 -26.56 9.49
N LEU A 226 -21.50 -27.19 8.89
CA LEU A 226 -20.85 -28.37 9.45
C LEU A 226 -20.16 -28.08 10.79
N LEU A 227 -19.42 -26.96 10.88
CA LEU A 227 -18.80 -26.54 12.13
C LEU A 227 -19.84 -26.25 13.22
N ARG A 228 -21.00 -25.70 12.88
CA ARG A 228 -22.09 -25.48 13.86
C ARG A 228 -22.62 -26.79 14.43
N SER A 229 -22.78 -27.83 13.60
CA SER A 229 -23.24 -29.14 14.09
C SER A 229 -22.17 -29.91 14.88
N HIS A 230 -20.90 -29.53 14.72
CA HIS A 230 -19.75 -30.13 15.40
C HIS A 230 -19.14 -29.22 16.49
N PHE A 231 -19.95 -28.35 17.11
CA PHE A 231 -19.53 -27.48 18.22
C PHE A 231 -18.27 -26.65 17.95
N GLY A 232 -18.06 -26.25 16.69
CA GLY A 232 -16.94 -25.43 16.25
C GLY A 232 -15.61 -26.16 16.07
N CYS A 233 -15.57 -27.49 16.15
CA CYS A 233 -14.35 -28.28 15.97
C CYS A 233 -14.63 -29.60 15.24
N LEU A 234 -14.05 -29.78 14.06
CA LEU A 234 -14.22 -30.99 13.25
C LEU A 234 -12.87 -31.59 12.85
N PRO A 235 -12.59 -32.89 13.12
CA PRO A 235 -11.42 -33.57 12.57
C PRO A 235 -11.49 -33.67 11.05
N LEU A 236 -10.42 -33.26 10.35
CA LEU A 236 -10.39 -33.16 8.90
C LEU A 236 -10.63 -34.52 8.21
N LEU A 237 -10.14 -35.62 8.78
CA LEU A 237 -10.33 -36.97 8.22
C LEU A 237 -11.80 -37.41 8.19
N SER A 238 -12.63 -36.88 9.10
CA SER A 238 -14.07 -37.15 9.11
C SER A 238 -14.87 -36.20 8.23
N PHE A 239 -14.24 -35.18 7.64
CA PHE A 239 -14.93 -34.16 6.87
C PHE A 239 -15.83 -34.74 5.76
N PRO A 240 -15.37 -35.67 4.88
CA PRO A 240 -16.20 -36.20 3.81
C PRO A 240 -17.47 -36.90 4.33
N ILE A 241 -17.33 -37.70 5.40
CA ILE A 241 -18.45 -38.46 5.99
C ILE A 241 -19.43 -37.50 6.67
N CYS A 242 -18.92 -36.59 7.52
CA CYS A 242 -19.76 -35.61 8.21
C CYS A 242 -20.47 -34.68 7.21
N TYR A 243 -19.79 -34.29 6.13
CA TYR A 243 -20.38 -33.49 5.07
C TYR A 243 -21.54 -34.24 4.39
N ALA A 244 -21.36 -35.51 4.01
CA ALA A 244 -22.39 -36.31 3.37
C ALA A 244 -23.66 -36.42 4.23
N ILE A 245 -23.49 -36.61 5.53
CA ILE A 245 -24.61 -36.77 6.49
C ILE A 245 -25.31 -35.43 6.75
N GLU A 246 -24.57 -34.37 7.04
CA GLU A 246 -25.13 -33.09 7.52
C GLU A 246 -25.63 -32.18 6.40
N ILE A 247 -24.99 -32.26 5.23
CA ILE A 247 -25.40 -31.50 4.05
C ILE A 247 -26.45 -32.29 3.25
N GLY A 248 -26.49 -33.63 3.40
CA GLY A 248 -27.43 -34.51 2.71
C GLY A 248 -27.02 -34.87 1.28
N GLN A 249 -25.80 -34.51 0.88
CA GLN A 249 -25.19 -34.84 -0.41
C GLN A 249 -23.70 -35.12 -0.24
N GLY A 250 -23.15 -36.03 -1.04
CA GLY A 250 -21.72 -36.27 -1.10
C GLY A 250 -20.94 -35.02 -1.55
N LEU A 251 -19.63 -35.02 -1.28
CA LEU A 251 -18.75 -34.00 -1.83
C LEU A 251 -18.73 -34.09 -3.36
N PRO A 252 -18.68 -32.95 -4.08
CA PRO A 252 -18.55 -32.93 -5.53
C PRO A 252 -17.09 -33.25 -5.93
N GLU A 253 -16.72 -34.51 -5.76
CA GLU A 253 -15.38 -35.03 -6.08
C GLU A 253 -15.09 -34.90 -7.58
N ASN A 254 -13.88 -34.43 -7.90
CA ASN A 254 -13.43 -34.24 -9.27
C ASN A 254 -11.90 -34.26 -9.31
N ASP A 255 -11.31 -35.17 -10.07
CA ASP A 255 -9.84 -35.31 -10.17
C ASP A 255 -9.15 -34.03 -10.68
N TYR A 256 -9.84 -33.25 -11.51
CA TYR A 256 -9.40 -31.95 -12.03
C TYR A 256 -9.83 -30.77 -11.13
N GLY A 257 -10.26 -31.05 -9.91
CA GLY A 257 -10.65 -30.06 -8.91
C GLY A 257 -9.49 -29.57 -8.05
N VAL A 258 -9.82 -28.83 -6.99
CA VAL A 258 -8.87 -28.34 -6.00
C VAL A 258 -8.83 -29.32 -4.82
N PRO A 259 -7.67 -29.64 -4.21
CA PRO A 259 -7.61 -30.45 -3.01
C PRO A 259 -8.52 -29.91 -1.91
N LEU A 260 -9.39 -30.76 -1.34
CA LEU A 260 -10.35 -30.37 -0.30
C LEU A 260 -9.68 -29.61 0.84
N GLU A 261 -8.54 -30.11 1.31
CA GLU A 261 -7.77 -29.50 2.39
C GLU A 261 -7.31 -28.07 2.04
N HIS A 262 -6.87 -27.83 0.80
CA HIS A 262 -6.50 -26.50 0.32
C HIS A 262 -7.72 -25.57 0.31
N LEU A 263 -8.84 -26.03 -0.25
CA LEU A 263 -10.03 -25.20 -0.41
C LEU A 263 -10.61 -24.75 0.94
N ILE A 264 -10.49 -25.58 1.98
CA ILE A 264 -10.84 -25.20 3.36
C ILE A 264 -10.01 -24.00 3.83
N THR A 265 -8.70 -23.93 3.50
CA THR A 265 -7.84 -22.80 3.88
C THR A 265 -8.18 -21.49 3.16
N CYS A 266 -8.93 -21.56 2.06
CA CYS A 266 -9.37 -20.38 1.30
C CYS A 266 -10.56 -19.65 1.96
N ILE A 267 -11.17 -20.25 2.99
CA ILE A 267 -12.31 -19.68 3.72
C ILE A 267 -11.81 -18.65 4.76
N ASN A 268 -12.48 -17.49 4.81
CA ASN A 268 -11.99 -16.35 5.60
C ASN A 268 -12.08 -16.60 7.11
N ASN A 269 -13.17 -17.20 7.61
CA ASN A 269 -13.46 -17.37 9.04
C ASN A 269 -13.11 -18.75 9.60
N VAL A 270 -12.54 -19.64 8.80
CA VAL A 270 -12.14 -21.00 9.20
C VAL A 270 -10.62 -21.14 9.17
N GLN A 271 -10.06 -21.91 10.09
CA GLN A 271 -8.65 -22.27 10.13
C GLN A 271 -8.48 -23.78 10.32
N LEU A 272 -7.42 -24.31 9.70
CA LEU A 272 -6.92 -25.65 9.98
C LEU A 272 -5.85 -25.58 11.06
N VAL A 273 -6.11 -26.21 12.20
CA VAL A 273 -5.17 -26.31 13.32
C VAL A 273 -4.58 -27.72 13.31
N CYS A 274 -3.24 -27.80 13.23
CA CYS A 274 -2.52 -29.05 13.41
C CYS A 274 -2.16 -29.21 14.88
N ASP A 275 -2.61 -30.29 15.49
CA ASP A 275 -2.20 -30.63 16.85
C ASP A 275 -0.86 -31.38 16.82
N LYS A 276 0.22 -30.67 17.17
CA LYS A 276 1.59 -31.22 17.22
C LYS A 276 1.75 -32.28 18.31
N GLN A 277 0.96 -32.21 19.38
CA GLN A 277 0.99 -33.18 20.47
C GLN A 277 0.23 -34.45 20.09
N ASN A 278 -0.84 -34.31 19.30
CA ASN A 278 -1.65 -35.40 18.79
C ASN A 278 -1.24 -35.82 17.37
N ARG A 279 0.04 -36.14 17.15
CA ARG A 279 0.56 -36.75 15.91
C ARG A 279 0.26 -36.03 14.60
N ASN A 280 0.05 -34.71 14.64
CA ASN A 280 -0.31 -33.86 13.49
C ASN A 280 -1.72 -34.11 12.95
N VAL A 281 -2.66 -34.57 13.76
CA VAL A 281 -4.08 -34.56 13.38
C VAL A 281 -4.52 -33.12 13.09
N LYS A 282 -5.23 -32.93 11.98
CA LYS A 282 -5.73 -31.62 11.54
C LYS A 282 -7.19 -31.45 11.92
N TYR A 283 -7.52 -30.31 12.51
CA TYR A 283 -8.89 -29.94 12.91
C TYR A 283 -9.31 -28.66 12.22
N LEU A 284 -10.54 -28.62 11.73
CA LEU A 284 -11.20 -27.39 11.30
C LEU A 284 -11.77 -26.70 12.53
N LYS A 285 -11.46 -25.42 12.70
CA LYS A 285 -12.02 -24.55 13.75
C LYS A 285 -12.33 -23.17 13.19
N TRP A 286 -13.19 -22.42 13.88
CA TRP A 286 -13.36 -20.99 13.63
C TRP A 286 -12.08 -20.22 13.95
N LYS A 287 -11.79 -19.15 13.19
CA LYS A 287 -10.77 -18.17 13.57
C LYS A 287 -11.29 -17.35 14.74
N SER A 288 -10.60 -17.41 15.88
CA SER A 288 -10.85 -16.54 17.03
C SER A 288 -10.21 -15.17 16.80
N GLU A 289 -10.96 -14.08 17.05
CA GLU A 289 -10.44 -12.70 16.93
C GLU A 289 -9.36 -12.38 17.99
N GLY A 290 -9.24 -13.17 19.06
CA GLY A 290 -8.23 -13.02 20.12
C GLY A 290 -6.87 -13.68 19.84
N ASN A 291 -6.76 -14.54 18.82
CA ASN A 291 -5.54 -15.33 18.56
C ASN A 291 -4.54 -14.65 17.62
N LYS A 292 -4.47 -13.31 17.62
CA LYS A 292 -3.36 -12.60 16.95
C LYS A 292 -2.01 -12.84 17.65
N GLU A 293 -2.00 -13.15 18.95
CA GLU A 293 -0.78 -13.42 19.72
C GLU A 293 -0.29 -14.88 19.57
N GLU A 294 -1.17 -15.88 19.46
CA GLU A 294 -0.75 -17.27 19.23
C GLU A 294 -0.31 -17.55 17.78
N LEU A 295 -0.88 -16.83 16.79
CA LEU A 295 -0.32 -16.85 15.43
C LEU A 295 1.05 -16.16 15.37
N HIS A 296 1.35 -15.22 16.29
CA HIS A 296 2.67 -14.59 16.37
C HIS A 296 3.72 -15.49 17.03
N ASN A 297 3.29 -16.40 17.92
CA ASN A 297 4.21 -17.32 18.60
C ASN A 297 4.62 -18.54 17.75
N ASN A 298 3.84 -18.90 16.72
CA ASN A 298 4.23 -19.94 15.75
C ASN A 298 4.59 -19.38 14.35
N SER A 299 4.18 -18.15 14.04
CA SER A 299 4.63 -17.42 12.86
C SER A 299 5.65 -16.39 13.32
N ALA A 300 6.87 -16.88 13.53
CA ALA A 300 8.03 -16.03 13.69
C ALA A 300 8.17 -15.15 12.44
N THR A 301 7.56 -13.98 12.48
CA THR A 301 8.03 -12.79 11.75
C THR A 301 9.30 -12.24 12.43
N SER A 302 10.09 -13.12 13.07
CA SER A 302 11.52 -12.94 13.18
C SER A 302 12.04 -12.72 11.77
N VAL A 303 12.81 -11.66 11.56
CA VAL A 303 13.53 -11.41 10.31
C VAL A 303 14.07 -12.74 9.78
N LEU A 304 13.43 -13.27 8.73
CA LEU A 304 13.85 -14.55 8.14
C LEU A 304 15.31 -14.38 7.73
N MET A 305 16.15 -15.34 8.10
CA MET A 305 17.55 -15.29 7.67
C MET A 305 17.58 -15.13 6.13
N PRO A 306 18.53 -14.36 5.56
CA PRO A 306 18.54 -14.06 4.13
C PRO A 306 18.51 -15.32 3.24
N ASN A 307 19.18 -16.40 3.65
CA ASN A 307 19.16 -17.71 2.99
C ASN A 307 17.77 -18.36 2.97
N VAL A 308 16.96 -18.22 4.03
CA VAL A 308 15.58 -18.73 4.09
C VAL A 308 14.66 -17.94 3.15
N THR A 309 14.88 -16.62 3.02
CA THR A 309 14.11 -15.80 2.07
C THR A 309 14.44 -16.17 0.62
N ILE A 310 15.72 -16.45 0.31
CA ILE A 310 16.13 -16.97 -1.00
C ILE A 310 15.45 -18.32 -1.26
N PHE A 311 15.54 -19.24 -0.29
CA PHE A 311 14.87 -20.55 -0.38
C PHE A 311 13.36 -20.40 -0.65
N CYS A 312 12.68 -19.49 0.05
CA CYS A 312 11.26 -19.21 -0.16
C CYS A 312 10.97 -18.83 -1.62
N ARG A 313 11.80 -17.98 -2.23
CA ARG A 313 11.64 -17.59 -3.64
C ARG A 313 11.86 -18.77 -4.57
N GLU A 314 12.91 -19.55 -4.33
CA GLU A 314 13.21 -20.75 -5.12
C GLU A 314 12.11 -21.80 -5.05
N VAL A 315 11.51 -22.02 -3.87
CA VAL A 315 10.38 -22.93 -3.71
C VAL A 315 9.19 -22.45 -4.53
N VAL A 316 8.88 -21.15 -4.44
CA VAL A 316 7.76 -20.55 -5.18
C VAL A 316 8.01 -20.66 -6.69
N ASP A 317 9.23 -20.43 -7.16
CA ASP A 317 9.56 -20.54 -8.57
C ASP A 317 9.53 -21.99 -9.07
N LEU A 318 10.04 -22.94 -8.27
CA LEU A 318 9.95 -24.36 -8.58
C LEU A 318 8.49 -24.85 -8.65
N LEU A 319 7.65 -24.48 -7.68
CA LEU A 319 6.26 -24.92 -7.66
C LEU A 319 5.46 -24.35 -8.84
N LYS A 320 5.82 -23.18 -9.38
CA LYS A 320 5.19 -22.65 -10.60
C LYS A 320 5.44 -23.51 -11.84
N THR A 321 6.54 -24.28 -11.88
CA THR A 321 6.85 -25.15 -13.03
C THR A 321 6.17 -26.50 -12.95
N VAL A 322 5.58 -26.84 -11.79
CA VAL A 322 4.89 -28.10 -11.56
C VAL A 322 3.38 -27.88 -11.74
N GLU A 323 2.70 -28.87 -12.29
CA GLU A 323 1.24 -28.84 -12.48
C GLU A 323 0.50 -28.53 -11.18
N ASN A 324 -0.49 -27.64 -11.25
CA ASN A 324 -1.31 -27.17 -10.13
C ASN A 324 -0.51 -26.61 -8.92
N CYS A 325 0.78 -26.34 -9.10
CA CYS A 325 1.71 -26.02 -8.03
C CYS A 325 1.71 -27.06 -6.89
N GLN A 326 1.61 -28.34 -7.23
CA GLN A 326 1.55 -29.44 -6.28
C GLN A 326 2.71 -30.42 -6.50
N LEU A 327 3.52 -30.63 -5.48
CA LEU A 327 4.67 -31.53 -5.55
C LEU A 327 4.70 -32.46 -4.33
N LEU A 328 4.81 -33.78 -4.56
CA LEU A 328 4.95 -34.74 -3.47
C LEU A 328 6.18 -34.41 -2.62
N LEU A 329 6.00 -34.32 -1.29
CA LEU A 329 7.05 -33.91 -0.35
C LEU A 329 8.30 -34.80 -0.47
N LEU A 330 8.11 -36.11 -0.66
CA LEU A 330 9.20 -37.07 -0.86
C LEU A 330 9.99 -36.85 -2.16
N ARG A 331 9.36 -36.27 -3.19
CA ARG A 331 10.00 -35.94 -4.48
C ARG A 331 10.58 -34.53 -4.50
N TYR A 332 10.38 -33.74 -3.45
CA TYR A 332 10.83 -32.35 -3.42
C TYR A 332 12.33 -32.20 -3.67
N ILE A 333 13.17 -32.89 -2.88
CA ILE A 333 14.63 -32.78 -3.00
C ILE A 333 15.15 -33.22 -4.39
N PRO A 334 14.72 -34.38 -4.94
CA PRO A 334 15.08 -34.77 -6.30
C PRO A 334 14.66 -33.73 -7.36
N THR A 335 13.44 -33.22 -7.29
CA THR A 335 12.92 -32.23 -8.26
C THR A 335 13.66 -30.89 -8.15
N TYR A 336 13.94 -30.44 -6.93
CA TYR A 336 14.76 -29.25 -6.69
C TYR A 336 16.15 -29.39 -7.30
N HIS A 337 16.79 -30.55 -7.12
CA HIS A 337 18.11 -30.83 -7.70
C HIS A 337 18.09 -30.79 -9.23
N HIS A 338 17.05 -31.36 -9.84
CA HIS A 338 16.88 -31.33 -11.28
C HIS A 338 16.68 -29.91 -11.83
N HIS A 339 15.87 -29.09 -11.16
CA HIS A 339 15.54 -27.74 -11.60
C HIS A 339 16.69 -26.73 -11.43
N PHE A 340 17.39 -26.78 -10.28
CA PHE A 340 18.43 -25.80 -9.95
C PHE A 340 19.88 -26.30 -10.16
N GLY A 341 20.07 -27.59 -10.51
CA GLY A 341 21.40 -28.18 -10.68
C GLY A 341 22.22 -28.29 -9.39
N ARG A 342 21.58 -28.16 -8.20
CA ARG A 342 22.24 -28.22 -6.89
C ARG A 342 21.40 -28.95 -5.85
N GLN A 343 22.05 -29.60 -4.89
CA GLN A 343 21.34 -30.32 -3.82
C GLN A 343 20.67 -29.33 -2.85
N CYS A 344 19.39 -29.58 -2.53
CA CYS A 344 18.70 -28.90 -1.43
C CYS A 344 19.12 -29.52 -0.09
N ARG A 345 20.19 -28.99 0.52
CA ARG A 345 20.58 -29.38 1.88
C ARG A 345 19.79 -28.54 2.88
N VAL A 346 18.92 -29.19 3.64
CA VAL A 346 18.07 -28.51 4.63
C VAL A 346 18.89 -27.77 5.70
N ALA A 347 20.04 -28.35 6.07
CA ALA A 347 20.98 -27.76 7.03
C ALA A 347 21.49 -26.39 6.59
N ASP A 348 21.72 -26.15 5.30
CA ASP A 348 22.22 -24.85 4.78
C ASP A 348 21.29 -23.67 5.14
N TYR A 349 20.04 -23.98 5.51
CA TYR A 349 19.02 -23.01 5.94
C TYR A 349 18.82 -22.95 7.46
N GLY A 350 19.59 -23.71 8.24
CA GLY A 350 19.51 -23.78 9.71
C GLY A 350 18.49 -24.79 10.25
N PHE A 351 17.99 -25.69 9.41
CA PHE A 351 16.96 -26.68 9.78
C PHE A 351 17.48 -28.10 9.61
N THR A 352 16.96 -29.03 10.41
CA THR A 352 17.33 -30.46 10.34
C THR A 352 16.31 -31.29 9.58
N ARG A 353 15.06 -30.81 9.46
CA ARG A 353 13.97 -31.49 8.75
C ARG A 353 13.35 -30.56 7.72
N LEU A 354 13.04 -31.10 6.55
CA LEU A 354 12.44 -30.34 5.45
C LEU A 354 11.07 -29.76 5.82
N VAL A 355 10.29 -30.49 6.62
CA VAL A 355 8.98 -30.02 7.12
C VAL A 355 9.13 -28.76 7.97
N ASP A 356 10.13 -28.70 8.86
CA ASP A 356 10.38 -27.53 9.71
C ASP A 356 10.80 -26.31 8.87
N LEU A 357 11.60 -26.54 7.82
CA LEU A 357 11.99 -25.50 6.88
C LEU A 357 10.79 -24.95 6.11
N PHE A 358 9.84 -25.81 5.68
CA PHE A 358 8.59 -25.35 5.07
C PHE A 358 7.67 -24.64 6.05
N GLU A 359 7.62 -25.08 7.31
CA GLU A 359 6.86 -24.42 8.37
C GLU A 359 7.36 -22.98 8.60
N ALA A 360 8.68 -22.75 8.52
CA ALA A 360 9.27 -21.41 8.59
C ALA A 360 8.86 -20.48 7.43
N ILE A 361 8.39 -21.04 6.30
CA ILE A 361 7.86 -20.29 5.15
C ILE A 361 6.37 -20.58 4.91
N SER A 362 5.63 -20.90 5.98
CA SER A 362 4.21 -21.24 5.97
C SER A 362 3.30 -20.13 5.39
N HIS A 363 3.78 -18.89 5.34
CA HIS A 363 3.09 -17.79 4.65
C HIS A 363 3.06 -17.95 3.12
N ALA A 364 4.06 -18.64 2.54
CA ALA A 364 4.21 -18.84 1.11
C ALA A 364 3.76 -20.24 0.64
N VAL A 365 4.02 -21.26 1.47
CA VAL A 365 3.88 -22.67 1.13
C VAL A 365 3.13 -23.40 2.23
N GLN A 366 2.36 -24.44 1.88
CA GLN A 366 1.66 -25.30 2.83
C GLN A 366 1.81 -26.77 2.47
N ILE A 367 1.67 -27.65 3.46
CA ILE A 367 1.78 -29.11 3.30
C ILE A 367 0.42 -29.76 3.54
N LEU A 368 -0.13 -30.33 2.48
CA LEU A 368 -1.39 -31.06 2.48
C LEU A 368 -1.16 -32.55 2.72
N GLY A 369 -2.21 -33.24 3.17
CA GLY A 369 -2.22 -34.68 3.39
C GLY A 369 -1.39 -35.11 4.59
N TYR A 370 -1.15 -36.41 4.65
CA TYR A 370 -0.53 -37.10 5.77
C TYR A 370 0.47 -38.17 5.27
N GLY A 371 1.32 -38.67 6.19
CA GLY A 371 2.29 -39.74 5.88
C GLY A 371 3.18 -39.43 4.67
N SER A 372 3.39 -40.45 3.82
CA SER A 372 4.15 -40.40 2.58
C SER A 372 3.43 -39.72 1.42
N LYS A 373 2.10 -39.54 1.53
CA LYS A 373 1.24 -38.87 0.54
C LYS A 373 1.20 -37.35 0.71
N ARG A 374 2.06 -36.79 1.57
CA ARG A 374 2.14 -35.34 1.79
C ARG A 374 2.53 -34.60 0.52
N ILE A 375 1.77 -33.55 0.19
CA ILE A 375 2.00 -32.70 -0.98
C ILE A 375 2.35 -31.29 -0.50
N VAL A 376 3.39 -30.71 -1.09
CA VAL A 376 3.78 -29.31 -0.91
C VAL A 376 3.10 -28.48 -1.99
N THR A 377 2.40 -27.42 -1.60
CA THR A 377 1.75 -26.49 -2.52
C THR A 377 1.83 -25.05 -2.05
N LEU A 378 1.53 -24.09 -2.94
CA LEU A 378 1.47 -22.68 -2.60
C LEU A 378 0.26 -22.39 -1.69
N THR A 379 0.41 -21.42 -0.79
CA THR A 379 -0.72 -20.91 0.01
C THR A 379 -1.73 -20.18 -0.88
N HIS A 380 -3.00 -20.12 -0.44
CA HIS A 380 -4.03 -19.32 -1.10
C HIS A 380 -3.56 -17.87 -1.34
N ALA A 381 -2.96 -17.23 -0.34
CA ALA A 381 -2.42 -15.87 -0.46
C ALA A 381 -1.33 -15.73 -1.55
N THR A 382 -0.49 -16.76 -1.74
CA THR A 382 0.55 -16.74 -2.77
C THR A 382 -0.01 -17.02 -4.16
N GLN A 383 -0.97 -17.93 -4.27
CA GLN A 383 -1.69 -18.16 -5.53
C GLN A 383 -2.50 -16.94 -5.96
N MET A 384 -3.17 -16.26 -5.04
CA MET A 384 -3.90 -15.02 -5.34
C MET A 384 -2.96 -13.91 -5.82
N ARG A 385 -1.80 -13.71 -5.19
CA ARG A 385 -0.78 -12.76 -5.67
C ARG A 385 -0.31 -13.09 -7.09
N ARG A 386 -0.12 -14.38 -7.39
CA ARG A 386 0.24 -14.86 -8.73
C ARG A 386 -0.87 -14.56 -9.74
N PHE A 387 -2.11 -14.92 -9.43
CA PHE A 387 -3.27 -14.63 -10.27
C PHE A 387 -3.42 -13.13 -10.53
N THR A 388 -3.34 -12.29 -9.50
CA THR A 388 -3.43 -10.83 -9.65
C THR A 388 -2.31 -10.29 -10.55
N SER A 389 -1.07 -10.79 -10.40
CA SER A 389 0.04 -10.41 -11.27
C SER A 389 -0.22 -10.78 -12.74
N ASP A 390 -0.72 -11.99 -12.98
CA ASP A 390 -0.99 -12.49 -14.33
C ASP A 390 -2.19 -11.77 -14.96
N LEU A 391 -3.25 -11.53 -14.19
CA LEU A 391 -4.39 -10.71 -14.59
C LEU A 391 -3.95 -9.28 -14.99
N LEU A 392 -3.12 -8.63 -14.17
CA LEU A 392 -2.58 -7.30 -14.49
C LEU A 392 -1.73 -7.32 -15.77
N ARG A 393 -1.00 -8.41 -16.03
CA ARG A 393 -0.24 -8.57 -17.28
C ARG A 393 -1.17 -8.67 -18.48
N VAL A 394 -2.23 -9.48 -18.40
CA VAL A 394 -3.28 -9.56 -19.44
C VAL A 394 -3.88 -8.18 -19.69
N LEU A 395 -4.34 -7.51 -18.63
CA LEU A 395 -4.97 -6.18 -18.73
C LEU A 395 -4.03 -5.15 -19.35
N LYS A 396 -2.76 -5.10 -18.94
CA LYS A 396 -1.76 -4.18 -19.52
C LYS A 396 -1.51 -4.44 -21.02
N GLY A 397 -1.73 -5.67 -21.49
CA GLY A 397 -1.67 -6.03 -22.91
C GLY A 397 -2.92 -5.66 -23.71
N GLN A 398 -4.02 -5.29 -23.05
CA GLN A 398 -5.26 -4.89 -23.72
C GLN A 398 -5.34 -3.39 -24.00
N PRO A 399 -6.04 -2.97 -25.09
CA PRO A 399 -6.35 -1.56 -25.31
C PRO A 399 -7.16 -1.01 -24.13
N LEU A 400 -6.81 0.20 -23.68
CA LEU A 400 -7.43 0.88 -22.53
C LEU A 400 -7.29 0.14 -21.18
N LYS A 401 -6.40 -0.85 -21.07
CA LYS A 401 -6.15 -1.62 -19.84
C LYS A 401 -7.40 -2.32 -19.27
N ARG A 402 -8.28 -2.81 -20.14
CA ARG A 402 -9.56 -3.45 -19.77
C ARG A 402 -9.89 -4.66 -20.66
N VAL A 403 -10.67 -5.61 -20.14
CA VAL A 403 -11.14 -6.80 -20.87
C VAL A 403 -12.54 -7.21 -20.40
N ALA A 404 -13.44 -7.57 -21.32
CA ALA A 404 -14.73 -8.17 -20.95
C ALA A 404 -14.50 -9.52 -20.25
N VAL A 405 -15.27 -9.83 -19.22
CA VAL A 405 -15.19 -11.11 -18.47
C VAL A 405 -15.29 -12.30 -19.42
N SER A 406 -16.22 -12.27 -20.37
CA SER A 406 -16.41 -13.30 -21.40
C SER A 406 -15.19 -13.51 -22.29
N ASN A 407 -14.39 -12.47 -22.54
CA ASN A 407 -13.22 -12.51 -23.40
C ASN A 407 -11.91 -12.75 -22.63
N PHE A 408 -11.96 -12.84 -21.29
CA PHE A 408 -10.76 -12.98 -20.47
C PHE A 408 -9.96 -14.24 -20.80
N VAL A 409 -10.63 -15.38 -20.99
CA VAL A 409 -9.98 -16.66 -21.32
C VAL A 409 -9.15 -16.56 -22.60
N ALA A 410 -9.70 -15.93 -23.65
CA ALA A 410 -8.98 -15.71 -24.90
C ALA A 410 -7.82 -14.73 -24.74
N ALA A 411 -8.01 -13.63 -24.00
CA ALA A 411 -6.96 -12.66 -23.71
C ALA A 411 -5.80 -13.28 -22.91
N TYR A 412 -6.11 -14.15 -21.95
CA TYR A 412 -5.12 -14.91 -21.19
C TYR A 412 -4.32 -15.85 -22.10
N GLN A 413 -5.00 -16.63 -22.96
CA GLN A 413 -4.35 -17.55 -23.89
C GLN A 413 -3.43 -16.83 -24.88
N ASN A 414 -3.82 -15.64 -25.36
CA ASN A 414 -2.99 -14.82 -26.22
C ASN A 414 -1.75 -14.26 -25.50
N THR A 415 -1.86 -13.96 -24.20
CA THR A 415 -0.78 -13.38 -23.39
C THR A 415 0.24 -14.43 -22.95
N PHE A 416 -0.23 -15.64 -22.61
CA PHE A 416 0.59 -16.69 -21.97
C PHE A 416 0.82 -17.92 -22.83
N HIS A 417 0.17 -18.01 -24.00
CA HIS A 417 0.19 -19.20 -24.87
C HIS A 417 -0.23 -20.48 -24.14
N LYS A 418 -1.13 -20.34 -23.14
CA LYS A 418 -1.62 -21.41 -22.28
C LYS A 418 -3.11 -21.23 -22.01
N ALA A 419 -3.86 -22.33 -21.98
CA ALA A 419 -5.27 -22.29 -21.59
C ALA A 419 -5.42 -21.77 -20.16
N PHE A 420 -6.42 -20.91 -19.92
CA PHE A 420 -6.72 -20.44 -18.58
C PHE A 420 -7.40 -21.54 -17.78
N ASN A 421 -6.87 -21.83 -16.58
CA ASN A 421 -7.47 -22.79 -15.65
C ASN A 421 -7.45 -22.20 -14.23
N PRO A 422 -8.61 -21.96 -13.60
CA PRO A 422 -8.67 -21.39 -12.25
C PRO A 422 -8.06 -22.32 -11.18
N VAL A 423 -8.08 -23.64 -11.40
CA VAL A 423 -7.57 -24.65 -10.46
C VAL A 423 -6.06 -24.50 -10.25
N GLU A 424 -5.33 -24.02 -11.25
CA GLU A 424 -3.90 -23.72 -11.13
C GLU A 424 -3.60 -22.60 -10.13
N TYR A 425 -4.60 -21.78 -9.80
CA TYR A 425 -4.53 -20.70 -8.81
C TYR A 425 -5.24 -21.08 -7.50
N GLY A 426 -5.58 -22.35 -7.31
CA GLY A 426 -6.11 -22.88 -6.04
C GLY A 426 -7.61 -22.67 -5.81
N LEU A 427 -8.37 -22.20 -6.81
CA LEU A 427 -9.83 -22.06 -6.73
C LEU A 427 -10.54 -22.74 -7.92
N CYS A 428 -11.83 -23.03 -7.77
CA CYS A 428 -12.57 -23.84 -8.74
C CYS A 428 -13.13 -23.04 -9.94
N SER A 429 -13.28 -21.72 -9.79
CA SER A 429 -13.96 -20.84 -10.76
C SER A 429 -13.24 -19.51 -10.95
N PHE A 430 -13.52 -18.84 -12.07
CA PHE A 430 -12.95 -17.53 -12.36
C PHE A 430 -13.58 -16.44 -11.48
N GLU A 431 -14.88 -16.58 -11.22
CA GLU A 431 -15.68 -15.69 -10.39
C GLU A 431 -15.13 -15.66 -8.96
N ASP A 432 -14.79 -16.83 -8.40
CA ASP A 432 -14.17 -16.93 -7.07
C ASP A 432 -12.81 -16.22 -7.05
N LEU A 433 -11.98 -16.39 -8.09
CA LEU A 433 -10.68 -15.72 -8.19
C LEU A 433 -10.82 -14.20 -8.22
N ILE A 434 -11.75 -13.66 -9.02
CA ILE A 434 -12.00 -12.21 -9.10
C ILE A 434 -12.51 -11.68 -7.76
N SER A 435 -13.44 -12.39 -7.12
CA SER A 435 -14.02 -11.98 -5.82
C SER A 435 -13.01 -11.88 -4.68
N LYS A 436 -11.87 -12.59 -4.79
CA LYS A 436 -10.81 -12.64 -3.78
C LYS A 436 -9.64 -11.69 -4.05
N ILE A 437 -9.66 -10.92 -5.14
CA ILE A 437 -8.67 -9.87 -5.38
C ILE A 437 -8.87 -8.74 -4.37
N GLN A 438 -7.77 -8.17 -3.87
CA GLN A 438 -7.82 -6.99 -3.01
C GLN A 438 -8.49 -5.80 -3.72
N GLU A 439 -9.40 -5.13 -3.01
CA GLU A 439 -10.08 -3.93 -3.50
C GLU A 439 -9.08 -2.86 -3.98
N GLY A 440 -9.41 -2.20 -5.10
CA GLY A 440 -8.61 -1.13 -5.68
C GLY A 440 -7.47 -1.58 -6.61
N VAL A 441 -7.13 -2.87 -6.66
CA VAL A 441 -6.11 -3.37 -7.62
C VAL A 441 -6.69 -3.51 -9.03
N VAL A 442 -7.92 -4.01 -9.10
CA VAL A 442 -8.70 -4.22 -10.32
C VAL A 442 -10.16 -3.88 -10.00
N ALA A 443 -10.90 -3.33 -10.95
CA ALA A 443 -12.32 -3.06 -10.82
C ALA A 443 -13.11 -3.89 -11.85
N VAL A 444 -14.25 -4.42 -11.44
CA VAL A 444 -15.24 -5.02 -12.34
C VAL A 444 -16.36 -3.99 -12.50
N VAL A 445 -16.54 -3.49 -13.72
CA VAL A 445 -17.53 -2.47 -14.07
C VAL A 445 -18.46 -3.00 -15.15
N SER A 446 -19.74 -2.68 -15.08
CA SER A 446 -20.68 -2.97 -16.17
C SER A 446 -20.59 -1.85 -17.20
N ILE A 447 -20.11 -2.16 -18.40
CA ILE A 447 -20.05 -1.25 -19.55
C ILE A 447 -20.95 -1.84 -20.62
N ASP A 448 -21.98 -1.11 -21.05
CA ASP A 448 -22.95 -1.56 -22.06
C ASP A 448 -23.61 -2.92 -21.72
N ASN A 449 -23.96 -3.13 -20.44
CA ASN A 449 -24.46 -4.41 -19.90
C ASN A 449 -23.49 -5.59 -20.00
N VAL A 450 -22.20 -5.34 -20.23
CA VAL A 450 -21.14 -6.36 -20.22
C VAL A 450 -20.20 -6.10 -19.05
N GLU A 451 -20.07 -7.09 -18.18
CA GLU A 451 -19.08 -7.06 -17.11
C GLU A 451 -17.68 -7.00 -17.69
N THR A 452 -16.96 -5.93 -17.34
CA THR A 452 -15.63 -5.61 -17.85
C THR A 452 -14.68 -5.40 -16.69
N ILE A 453 -13.55 -6.09 -16.75
CA ILE A 453 -12.46 -6.00 -15.79
C ILE A 453 -11.50 -4.93 -16.27
N CYS A 454 -11.16 -3.95 -15.42
CA CYS A 454 -10.23 -2.89 -15.77
C CYS A 454 -9.27 -2.55 -14.62
N ILE A 455 -8.11 -1.99 -14.98
CA ILE A 455 -7.23 -1.37 -13.98
C ILE A 455 -7.85 -0.01 -13.63
N PRO A 456 -8.30 0.21 -12.38
CA PRO A 456 -8.90 1.48 -11.99
C PRO A 456 -7.91 2.63 -12.23
N LYS A 457 -8.38 3.74 -12.78
CA LYS A 457 -7.64 5.00 -12.75
C LYS A 457 -7.69 5.48 -11.30
N ARG A 458 -6.54 5.50 -10.61
CA ARG A 458 -6.46 6.02 -9.23
C ARG A 458 -6.85 7.49 -9.24
N GLU A 459 -7.98 7.82 -8.63
CA GLU A 459 -8.35 9.20 -8.33
C GLU A 459 -7.55 9.68 -7.12
N GLN A 460 -7.08 10.92 -7.15
CA GLN A 460 -6.32 11.49 -6.03
C GLN A 460 -7.22 11.71 -4.81
N THR A 461 -6.73 11.35 -3.63
CA THR A 461 -7.36 11.71 -2.35
C THR A 461 -7.30 13.23 -2.12
N ALA A 462 -8.17 13.76 -1.24
CA ALA A 462 -8.19 15.19 -0.90
C ALA A 462 -6.83 15.70 -0.37
N GLU A 463 -6.11 14.88 0.40
CA GLU A 463 -4.76 15.19 0.89
C GLU A 463 -3.72 15.20 -0.23
N GLU A 464 -3.80 14.26 -1.18
CA GLU A 464 -2.93 14.23 -2.36
C GLU A 464 -3.15 15.48 -3.22
N ILE A 465 -4.40 15.91 -3.41
CA ILE A 465 -4.74 17.15 -4.14
C ILE A 465 -4.12 18.37 -3.46
N GLN A 466 -4.21 18.50 -2.13
CA GLN A 466 -3.57 19.60 -1.39
C GLN A 466 -2.05 19.57 -1.55
N ARG A 467 -1.44 18.38 -1.46
CA ARG A 467 0.00 18.21 -1.71
C ARG A 467 0.40 18.59 -3.13
N THR A 468 -0.41 18.26 -4.14
CA THR A 468 -0.15 18.67 -5.55
C THR A 468 -0.21 20.19 -5.71
N LYS A 469 -1.15 20.87 -5.04
CA LYS A 469 -1.19 22.35 -5.02
C LYS A 469 0.07 22.95 -4.38
N GLN A 470 0.53 22.38 -3.26
CA GLN A 470 1.77 22.80 -2.61
C GLN A 470 2.99 22.55 -3.50
N PHE A 471 3.04 21.39 -4.16
CA PHE A 471 4.09 21.05 -5.12
C PHE A 471 4.16 22.05 -6.27
N ALA A 472 3.03 22.55 -6.76
CA ALA A 472 2.99 23.59 -7.79
C ALA A 472 3.76 24.86 -7.38
N LEU A 473 3.58 25.31 -6.13
CA LEU A 473 4.29 26.46 -5.56
C LEU A 473 5.80 26.18 -5.41
N GLU A 474 6.15 24.97 -4.99
CA GLU A 474 7.54 24.56 -4.84
C GLU A 474 8.26 24.46 -6.18
N VAL A 475 7.58 24.01 -7.23
CA VAL A 475 8.11 24.01 -8.60
C VAL A 475 8.37 25.43 -9.08
N GLN A 476 7.44 26.36 -8.85
CA GLN A 476 7.62 27.78 -9.16
C GLN A 476 8.83 28.37 -8.41
N GLN A 477 8.95 28.08 -7.12
CA GLN A 477 10.07 28.53 -6.31
C GLN A 477 11.39 27.92 -6.77
N LEU A 478 11.43 26.63 -7.10
CA LEU A 478 12.67 25.98 -7.53
C LEU A 478 13.15 26.55 -8.86
N LEU A 479 12.25 26.66 -9.84
CA LEU A 479 12.57 27.14 -11.18
C LEU A 479 12.89 28.65 -11.19
N SER A 480 12.39 29.45 -10.25
CA SER A 480 12.74 30.89 -10.19
C SER A 480 14.23 31.15 -9.93
N HIS A 481 14.96 30.16 -9.41
CA HIS A 481 16.40 30.22 -9.18
C HIS A 481 17.23 29.68 -10.35
N THR A 482 16.59 29.12 -11.38
CA THR A 482 17.30 28.58 -12.55
C THR A 482 17.31 29.56 -13.72
N PRO A 483 18.34 29.53 -14.59
CA PRO A 483 18.38 30.37 -15.77
C PRO A 483 17.13 30.19 -16.63
N TYR A 484 16.51 31.31 -17.00
CA TYR A 484 15.30 31.36 -17.83
C TYR A 484 14.09 30.58 -17.26
N CYS A 485 14.06 30.36 -15.94
CA CYS A 485 13.01 29.60 -15.27
C CYS A 485 12.79 28.20 -15.86
N SER A 486 13.88 27.58 -16.33
CA SER A 486 13.85 26.28 -17.01
C SER A 486 14.94 25.35 -16.49
N MET A 487 14.71 24.05 -16.60
CA MET A 487 15.71 23.01 -16.35
C MET A 487 15.40 21.71 -17.10
N LEU A 488 16.43 20.87 -17.29
CA LEU A 488 16.26 19.52 -17.82
C LEU A 488 15.40 18.65 -16.89
N PHE A 489 14.53 17.86 -17.48
CA PHE A 489 13.60 16.97 -16.77
C PHE A 489 14.33 16.02 -15.82
N ASN A 490 15.45 15.44 -16.28
CA ASN A 490 16.27 14.53 -15.47
C ASN A 490 17.06 15.22 -14.34
N LYS A 491 17.18 16.55 -14.35
CA LYS A 491 17.84 17.34 -13.28
C LYS A 491 16.87 17.82 -12.21
N PHE A 492 15.55 17.72 -12.44
CA PHE A 492 14.55 18.21 -11.50
C PHE A 492 14.61 17.51 -10.14
N VAL A 493 14.54 16.17 -10.11
CA VAL A 493 14.51 15.42 -8.84
C VAL A 493 15.76 15.68 -7.97
N PRO A 494 17.00 15.64 -8.53
CA PRO A 494 18.19 16.04 -7.77
C PRO A 494 18.13 17.48 -7.24
N ALA A 495 17.70 18.44 -8.07
CA ALA A 495 17.62 19.84 -7.67
C ALA A 495 16.56 20.09 -6.58
N TYR A 496 15.40 19.44 -6.70
CA TYR A 496 14.33 19.49 -5.70
C TYR A 496 14.82 18.96 -4.35
N HIS A 497 15.55 17.84 -4.36
CA HIS A 497 16.14 17.28 -3.13
C HIS A 497 17.17 18.22 -2.49
N HIS A 498 18.02 18.83 -3.32
CA HIS A 498 19.03 19.78 -2.84
C HIS A 498 18.39 21.05 -2.25
N HIS A 499 17.35 21.58 -2.90
CA HIS A 499 16.71 22.84 -2.49
C HIS A 499 15.80 22.68 -1.25
N PHE A 500 15.01 21.61 -1.16
CA PHE A 500 14.04 21.41 -0.08
C PHE A 500 14.49 20.42 1.00
N GLY A 501 15.64 19.77 0.83
CA GLY A 501 16.14 18.77 1.78
C GLY A 501 15.32 17.47 1.86
N ARG A 502 14.38 17.25 0.94
CA ARG A 502 13.48 16.08 0.91
C ARG A 502 13.33 15.47 -0.47
N GLN A 503 13.12 14.17 -0.54
CA GLN A 503 12.96 13.48 -1.82
C GLN A 503 11.57 13.75 -2.41
N CYS A 504 11.50 14.07 -3.70
CA CYS A 504 10.25 14.18 -4.44
C CYS A 504 9.69 12.78 -4.74
N LYS A 505 8.87 12.24 -3.83
CA LYS A 505 8.17 10.95 -4.03
C LYS A 505 6.86 11.17 -4.77
N VAL A 506 6.82 10.77 -6.02
CA VAL A 506 5.65 10.94 -6.92
C VAL A 506 4.38 10.28 -6.35
N SER A 507 4.53 9.15 -5.65
CA SER A 507 3.44 8.44 -4.99
C SER A 507 2.72 9.25 -3.91
N ASP A 508 3.40 10.21 -3.29
CA ASP A 508 2.83 11.05 -2.22
C ASP A 508 1.77 12.02 -2.77
N TYR A 509 1.70 12.15 -4.09
CA TYR A 509 0.75 12.98 -4.83
C TYR A 509 -0.29 12.12 -5.57
N GLY A 510 -0.30 10.80 -5.39
CA GLY A 510 -1.24 9.91 -6.08
C GLY A 510 -0.84 9.50 -7.50
N PHE A 511 0.38 9.83 -7.95
CA PHE A 511 0.88 9.49 -9.29
C PHE A 511 1.97 8.42 -9.26
N SER A 512 2.19 7.77 -10.41
CA SER A 512 3.25 6.76 -10.55
C SER A 512 4.45 7.25 -11.35
N LYS A 513 4.23 8.25 -12.21
CA LYS A 513 5.27 8.86 -13.06
C LYS A 513 5.34 10.36 -12.83
N LEU A 514 6.56 10.90 -12.83
CA LEU A 514 6.79 12.34 -12.63
C LEU A 514 6.11 13.20 -13.71
N VAL A 515 6.00 12.66 -14.93
CA VAL A 515 5.28 13.32 -16.04
C VAL A 515 3.81 13.54 -15.70
N GLU A 516 3.13 12.53 -15.12
CA GLU A 516 1.72 12.62 -14.72
C GLU A 516 1.53 13.70 -13.65
N LEU A 517 2.50 13.85 -12.74
CA LEU A 517 2.46 14.89 -11.72
C LEU A 517 2.60 16.32 -12.30
N PHE A 518 3.43 16.51 -13.34
CA PHE A 518 3.53 17.80 -14.03
C PHE A 518 2.31 18.10 -14.90
N GLU A 519 1.74 17.09 -15.54
CA GLU A 519 0.47 17.22 -16.27
C GLU A 519 -0.70 17.62 -15.36
N ALA A 520 -0.60 17.35 -14.05
CA ALA A 520 -1.57 17.78 -13.05
C ALA A 520 -1.45 19.27 -12.63
N ILE A 521 -0.39 19.99 -13.07
CA ILE A 521 -0.19 21.42 -12.79
C ILE A 521 0.07 22.24 -14.08
N PRO A 522 -0.84 22.18 -15.07
CA PRO A 522 -0.62 22.75 -16.41
C PRO A 522 -0.51 24.29 -16.39
N ASP A 523 -1.03 24.94 -15.35
CA ASP A 523 -0.98 26.40 -15.20
C ASP A 523 0.39 26.91 -14.73
N VAL A 524 1.28 26.02 -14.26
CA VAL A 524 2.61 26.39 -13.71
C VAL A 524 3.74 26.08 -14.69
N VAL A 525 3.73 24.91 -15.32
CA VAL A 525 4.85 24.44 -16.15
C VAL A 525 4.43 24.02 -17.56
N ASP A 526 5.36 24.20 -18.50
CA ASP A 526 5.37 23.58 -19.82
C ASP A 526 6.47 22.52 -19.89
N LEU A 527 6.15 21.40 -20.54
CA LEU A 527 7.09 20.32 -20.85
C LEU A 527 7.45 20.39 -22.33
N GLU A 528 8.66 20.85 -22.63
CA GLU A 528 9.16 21.00 -24.00
C GLU A 528 10.12 19.85 -24.35
N GLY A 529 10.04 19.31 -25.57
CA GLY A 529 10.90 18.22 -26.07
C GLY A 529 10.19 16.87 -26.23
N GLN A 530 10.58 16.10 -27.25
CA GLN A 530 9.91 14.85 -27.65
C GLN A 530 10.50 13.58 -27.00
N CYS A 531 11.71 13.66 -26.42
CA CYS A 531 12.41 12.53 -25.80
C CYS A 531 12.86 12.88 -24.37
N ASP A 532 12.86 11.90 -23.45
CA ASP A 532 13.17 12.11 -22.02
C ASP A 532 14.56 12.70 -21.74
N VAL A 533 15.51 12.51 -22.67
CA VAL A 533 16.89 13.02 -22.52
C VAL A 533 16.97 14.53 -22.76
N ASP A 534 16.17 15.05 -23.70
CA ASP A 534 16.16 16.46 -24.11
C ASP A 534 14.93 17.21 -23.58
N ARG A 535 14.10 16.54 -22.78
CA ARG A 535 12.88 17.12 -22.23
C ARG A 535 13.23 18.18 -21.19
N ASN A 536 12.71 19.39 -21.37
CA ASN A 536 12.84 20.50 -20.44
C ASN A 536 11.52 20.76 -19.71
N ILE A 537 11.65 21.19 -18.46
CA ILE A 537 10.56 21.74 -17.65
C ILE A 537 10.79 23.24 -17.60
N LYS A 538 9.79 24.04 -17.99
CA LYS A 538 9.89 25.50 -18.05
C LYS A 538 8.66 26.12 -17.38
N LEU A 539 8.84 27.20 -16.62
CA LEU A 539 7.68 27.94 -16.12
C LEU A 539 6.88 28.57 -17.26
N LYS A 540 5.57 28.63 -17.09
CA LYS A 540 4.69 29.37 -18.00
C LYS A 540 5.17 30.81 -18.17
N SER A 541 5.07 31.32 -19.40
CA SER A 541 5.57 32.64 -19.80
C SER A 541 5.16 33.78 -18.85
N HIS A 542 3.91 33.78 -18.36
CA HIS A 542 3.43 34.82 -17.45
C HIS A 542 4.14 34.79 -16.07
N LEU A 543 4.38 33.60 -15.50
CA LEU A 543 5.12 33.45 -14.23
C LEU A 543 6.60 33.82 -14.40
N ALA A 544 7.20 33.45 -15.54
CA ALA A 544 8.57 33.80 -15.85
C ALA A 544 8.77 35.32 -16.01
N LEU A 545 7.83 36.02 -16.63
CA LEU A 545 7.84 37.48 -16.75
C LEU A 545 7.67 38.18 -15.40
N GLU A 546 6.83 37.67 -14.51
CA GLU A 546 6.67 38.19 -13.15
C GLU A 546 7.97 38.09 -12.35
N ILE A 547 8.64 36.93 -12.38
CA ILE A 547 9.94 36.73 -11.74
C ILE A 547 10.97 37.71 -12.31
N LEU A 548 11.01 37.86 -13.64
CA LEU A 548 11.95 38.77 -14.29
C LEU A 548 11.70 40.23 -13.90
N GLY A 549 10.43 40.66 -13.85
CA GLY A 549 10.05 42.01 -13.43
C GLY A 549 10.56 42.35 -12.03
N VAL A 550 10.40 41.42 -11.09
CA VAL A 550 10.93 41.56 -9.71
C VAL A 550 12.46 41.64 -9.69
N GLN A 551 13.14 40.81 -10.48
CA GLN A 551 14.60 40.84 -10.58
C GLN A 551 15.13 42.18 -11.12
N ILE A 552 14.48 42.74 -12.15
CA ILE A 552 14.84 44.06 -12.69
C ILE A 552 14.57 45.17 -11.67
N GLN A 553 13.45 45.12 -10.94
CA GLN A 553 13.18 46.08 -9.87
C GLN A 553 14.24 46.02 -8.77
N ALA A 554 14.71 44.84 -8.38
CA ALA A 554 15.77 44.70 -7.39
C ALA A 554 17.08 45.36 -7.86
N ILE A 555 17.45 45.19 -9.13
CA ILE A 555 18.62 45.85 -9.73
C ILE A 555 18.49 47.37 -9.69
N ILE A 556 17.32 47.92 -10.03
CA ILE A 556 17.11 49.38 -9.98
C ILE A 556 17.18 49.88 -8.53
N LYS A 557 16.54 49.20 -7.57
CA LYS A 557 16.57 49.59 -6.15
C LYS A 557 17.97 49.63 -5.57
N GLU A 558 18.83 48.68 -5.93
CA GLU A 558 20.19 48.59 -5.43
C GLU A 558 21.15 49.62 -6.06
N SER A 559 20.77 50.22 -7.19
CA SER A 559 21.63 51.16 -7.90
C SER A 559 21.74 52.55 -7.27
N ASN A 560 20.96 52.85 -6.23
CA ASN A 560 20.81 54.17 -5.61
C ASN A 560 20.27 55.28 -6.54
N TYR A 561 19.86 54.94 -7.77
CA TYR A 561 19.24 55.86 -8.73
C TYR A 561 17.75 55.58 -8.89
N SER A 562 16.97 56.62 -9.21
CA SER A 562 15.53 56.50 -9.49
C SER A 562 15.24 55.82 -10.83
N ALA A 563 16.20 55.81 -11.75
CA ALA A 563 16.12 55.16 -13.05
C ALA A 563 17.52 54.74 -13.53
N LEU A 564 17.59 53.67 -14.32
CA LEU A 564 18.83 53.16 -14.91
C LEU A 564 18.73 53.06 -16.43
N HIS A 565 19.86 53.17 -17.13
CA HIS A 565 19.88 52.92 -18.56
C HIS A 565 19.63 51.43 -18.86
N ILE A 566 18.90 51.15 -19.95
CA ILE A 566 18.53 49.77 -20.32
C ILE A 566 19.77 48.86 -20.49
N ALA A 567 20.86 49.41 -21.02
CA ALA A 567 22.12 48.69 -21.16
C ALA A 567 22.75 48.33 -19.80
N ASP A 568 22.68 49.25 -18.82
CA ASP A 568 23.20 49.02 -17.47
C ASP A 568 22.38 47.97 -16.74
N ILE A 569 21.06 47.93 -16.95
CA ILE A 569 20.20 46.87 -16.39
C ILE A 569 20.63 45.50 -16.92
N PHE A 570 20.86 45.36 -18.23
CA PHE A 570 21.30 44.08 -18.79
C PHE A 570 22.72 43.69 -18.34
N ALA A 571 23.62 44.66 -18.20
CA ALA A 571 24.96 44.43 -17.66
C ALA A 571 24.90 43.96 -16.20
N ASN A 572 24.16 44.68 -15.34
CA ASN A 572 23.98 44.33 -13.94
C ASN A 572 23.23 42.99 -13.77
N PHE A 573 22.23 42.72 -14.61
CA PHE A 573 21.52 41.44 -14.61
C PHE A 573 22.48 40.29 -14.89
N ARG A 574 23.32 40.42 -15.93
CA ARG A 574 24.32 39.40 -16.28
C ARG A 574 25.34 39.20 -15.17
N GLN A 575 25.79 40.29 -14.55
CA GLN A 575 26.73 40.23 -13.44
C GLN A 575 26.13 39.53 -12.21
N ARG A 576 24.86 39.81 -11.88
CA ARG A 576 24.18 39.26 -10.70
C ARG A 576 23.78 37.79 -10.87
N HIS A 577 23.25 37.44 -12.03
CA HIS A 577 22.64 36.13 -12.27
C HIS A 577 23.50 35.17 -13.09
N GLY A 578 24.63 35.64 -13.64
CA GLY A 578 25.61 34.81 -14.35
C GLY A 578 25.21 34.42 -15.79
N TYR A 579 24.07 34.90 -16.30
CA TYR A 579 23.62 34.67 -17.68
C TYR A 579 23.04 35.93 -18.31
N SER A 580 23.08 36.00 -19.65
CA SER A 580 22.52 37.13 -20.39
C SER A 580 21.01 36.99 -20.55
N LEU A 581 20.30 38.11 -20.41
CA LEU A 581 18.87 38.20 -20.72
C LEU A 581 18.66 37.90 -22.22
N LYS A 582 17.74 36.99 -22.54
CA LYS A 582 17.41 36.60 -23.93
C LYS A 582 15.91 36.79 -24.17
N PRO A 583 15.49 37.76 -25.01
CA PRO A 583 14.08 38.02 -25.28
C PRO A 583 13.32 36.79 -25.78
N GLU A 584 13.97 35.92 -26.56
CA GLU A 584 13.32 34.76 -27.18
C GLU A 584 12.83 33.75 -26.12
N MET A 585 13.49 33.69 -24.96
CA MET A 585 13.11 32.79 -23.86
C MET A 585 11.78 33.21 -23.20
N TYR A 586 11.36 34.46 -23.39
CA TYR A 586 10.12 35.04 -22.89
C TYR A 586 9.07 35.28 -23.98
N ASN A 587 9.28 34.74 -25.19
CA ASN A 587 8.46 34.96 -26.39
C ASN A 587 8.45 36.43 -26.88
N CYS A 588 9.56 37.15 -26.70
CA CYS A 588 9.76 38.51 -27.22
C CYS A 588 10.81 38.50 -28.35
N LYS A 589 10.65 39.39 -29.34
CA LYS A 589 11.56 39.49 -30.50
C LYS A 589 12.84 40.24 -30.16
N ASP A 590 12.75 41.23 -29.29
CA ASP A 590 13.88 42.06 -28.90
C ASP A 590 13.76 42.54 -27.44
N HIS A 591 14.83 43.19 -26.97
CA HIS A 591 14.91 43.72 -25.62
C HIS A 591 13.91 44.85 -25.33
N LEU A 592 13.48 45.60 -26.35
CA LEU A 592 12.49 46.66 -26.19
C LEU A 592 11.11 46.07 -25.96
N GLU A 593 10.71 45.08 -26.75
CA GLU A 593 9.46 44.34 -26.57
C GLU A 593 9.42 43.66 -25.19
N LEU A 594 10.52 43.04 -24.76
CA LEU A 594 10.61 42.44 -23.42
C LEU A 594 10.38 43.48 -22.33
N VAL A 595 11.03 44.64 -22.41
CA VAL A 595 10.87 45.69 -21.41
C VAL A 595 9.47 46.30 -21.43
N LEU A 596 8.85 46.45 -22.61
CA LEU A 596 7.47 46.91 -22.75
C LEU A 596 6.46 45.93 -22.15
N THR A 597 6.74 44.62 -22.19
CA THR A 597 5.91 43.60 -21.54
C THR A 597 6.02 43.59 -20.00
N LEU A 598 7.00 44.30 -19.42
CA LEU A 598 7.22 44.43 -17.98
C LEU A 598 6.69 45.75 -17.41
N ASN A 599 5.75 46.39 -18.09
CA ASN A 599 5.25 47.74 -17.74
C ASN A 599 4.65 47.88 -16.32
N ASP A 600 4.23 46.77 -15.71
CA ASP A 600 3.76 46.74 -14.31
C ASP A 600 4.86 46.88 -13.28
N PHE A 601 6.08 46.53 -13.69
CA PHE A 601 7.26 46.53 -12.84
C PHE A 601 8.13 47.75 -13.12
N VAL A 602 8.28 48.11 -14.39
CA VAL A 602 9.16 49.19 -14.84
C VAL A 602 8.52 50.10 -15.89
N GLN A 603 8.79 51.40 -15.78
CA GLN A 603 8.35 52.42 -16.72
C GLN A 603 9.51 52.80 -17.64
N VAL A 604 9.24 52.82 -18.95
CA VAL A 604 10.19 53.26 -19.98
C VAL A 604 10.16 54.79 -20.07
N ILE A 605 11.31 55.42 -19.88
CA ILE A 605 11.51 56.87 -20.01
C ILE A 605 12.47 57.12 -21.17
N HIS A 606 12.01 57.85 -22.18
CA HIS A 606 12.84 58.26 -23.31
C HIS A 606 13.39 59.66 -23.06
N GLY A 607 14.72 59.79 -23.04
CA GLY A 607 15.41 61.08 -22.90
C GLY A 607 16.49 61.27 -23.96
N SER A 608 17.13 62.45 -23.96
CA SER A 608 18.28 62.76 -24.83
C SER A 608 19.50 61.87 -24.58
N ALA A 609 19.59 61.26 -23.39
CA ALA A 609 20.65 60.35 -22.98
C ALA A 609 20.36 58.86 -23.27
N GLY A 610 19.24 58.53 -23.95
CA GLY A 610 18.84 57.16 -24.27
C GLY A 610 17.59 56.69 -23.52
N THR A 611 17.38 55.37 -23.50
CA THR A 611 16.20 54.74 -22.87
C THR A 611 16.53 54.34 -21.44
N LEU A 612 15.84 54.97 -20.49
CA LEU A 612 15.94 54.70 -19.06
C LEU A 612 14.74 53.88 -18.58
N LEU A 613 14.95 53.08 -17.53
CA LEU A 613 13.92 52.35 -16.82
C LEU A 613 13.86 52.79 -15.37
N ALA A 614 12.68 53.22 -14.94
CA ALA A 614 12.35 53.52 -13.56
C ALA A 614 11.38 52.46 -13.03
N ILE A 615 11.31 52.30 -11.71
CA ILE A 615 10.31 51.41 -11.09
C ILE A 615 8.93 52.03 -11.30
N THR A 616 7.97 51.23 -11.77
CA THR A 616 6.57 51.69 -11.86
C THR A 616 5.96 51.76 -10.46
N GLU A 617 6.01 52.93 -9.83
CA GLU A 617 5.13 53.23 -8.69
C GLU A 617 3.71 53.45 -9.21
N VAL A 618 2.90 52.40 -9.22
CA VAL A 618 1.47 52.56 -9.43
C VAL A 618 0.91 53.24 -8.19
N ASP A 619 0.63 54.54 -8.29
CA ASP A 619 -0.09 55.30 -7.26
C ASP A 619 -1.34 54.51 -6.84
N LEU A 620 -1.44 54.22 -5.53
CA LEU A 620 -2.57 53.51 -4.93
C LEU A 620 -3.90 54.17 -5.32
N SER A 621 -3.93 55.49 -5.50
CA SER A 621 -5.11 56.24 -5.94
C SER A 621 -5.54 55.85 -7.35
N VAL A 622 -4.59 55.70 -8.29
CA VAL A 622 -4.86 55.24 -9.66
C VAL A 622 -5.32 53.79 -9.64
N LEU A 623 -4.67 52.94 -8.83
CA LEU A 623 -5.02 51.53 -8.72
C LEU A 623 -6.45 51.33 -8.18
N LYS A 624 -6.82 52.05 -7.11
CA LYS A 624 -8.19 52.07 -6.56
C LYS A 624 -9.22 52.36 -7.65
N MET A 625 -8.94 53.34 -8.50
CA MET A 625 -9.86 53.76 -9.56
C MET A 625 -9.94 52.77 -10.72
N ARG A 626 -8.83 52.14 -11.10
CA ARG A 626 -8.82 51.06 -12.12
C ARG A 626 -9.65 49.86 -11.66
N VAL A 627 -9.46 49.44 -10.41
CA VAL A 627 -10.22 48.34 -9.79
C VAL A 627 -11.70 48.68 -9.70
N TRP A 628 -12.05 49.88 -9.20
CA TRP A 628 -13.42 50.34 -9.16
C TRP A 628 -14.06 50.40 -10.55
N GLY A 629 -13.34 50.87 -11.56
CA GLY A 629 -13.80 50.96 -12.95
C GLY A 629 -14.02 49.61 -13.65
N LEU A 630 -13.33 48.55 -13.25
CA LEU A 630 -13.56 47.19 -13.75
C LEU A 630 -14.85 46.59 -13.20
N LEU A 631 -15.15 46.85 -11.93
CA LEU A 631 -16.35 46.36 -11.24
C LEU A 631 -17.50 47.39 -11.25
N LEU A 632 -17.43 48.40 -12.11
CA LEU A 632 -18.40 49.50 -12.16
C LEU A 632 -19.80 49.03 -12.58
N GLN A 633 -19.90 47.92 -13.32
CA GLN A 633 -21.19 47.39 -13.78
C GLN A 633 -21.75 46.36 -12.78
N PRO A 634 -23.08 46.36 -12.54
CA PRO A 634 -23.73 45.29 -11.79
C PRO A 634 -23.41 43.91 -12.41
N PRO A 635 -23.17 42.86 -11.61
CA PRO A 635 -23.38 42.75 -10.15
C PRO A 635 -22.22 43.29 -9.27
N HIS A 636 -21.30 44.10 -9.81
CA HIS A 636 -20.12 44.64 -9.08
C HIS A 636 -19.18 43.56 -8.54
N MET A 637 -19.17 42.40 -9.20
CA MET A 637 -18.35 41.25 -8.84
C MET A 637 -17.79 40.54 -10.08
N ALA A 638 -16.66 39.85 -9.89
CA ALA A 638 -16.07 38.96 -10.88
C ALA A 638 -15.31 37.82 -10.20
N THR A 639 -15.12 36.70 -10.90
CA THR A 639 -14.15 35.68 -10.49
C THR A 639 -12.74 36.26 -10.57
N ILE A 640 -11.82 35.84 -9.68
CA ILE A 640 -10.45 36.36 -9.64
C ILE A 640 -9.74 36.17 -10.99
N THR A 641 -9.98 35.04 -11.65
CA THR A 641 -9.42 34.71 -12.97
C THR A 641 -9.90 35.68 -14.04
N LYS A 642 -11.21 35.94 -14.11
CA LYS A 642 -11.79 36.91 -15.04
C LYS A 642 -11.34 38.33 -14.72
N PHE A 643 -11.30 38.70 -13.44
CA PHE A 643 -10.89 40.02 -12.98
C PHE A 643 -9.43 40.36 -13.37
N ILE A 644 -8.50 39.43 -13.14
CA ILE A 644 -7.09 39.59 -13.54
C ILE A 644 -6.98 39.67 -15.06
N TYR A 645 -7.71 38.84 -15.79
CA TYR A 645 -7.76 38.89 -17.25
C TYR A 645 -8.27 40.25 -17.77
N ASP A 646 -9.39 40.73 -17.25
CA ASP A 646 -10.01 42.00 -17.67
C ASP A 646 -9.11 43.20 -17.29
N TYR A 647 -8.42 43.15 -16.14
CA TYR A 647 -7.42 44.16 -15.78
C TYR A 647 -6.28 44.19 -16.80
N ARG A 648 -5.77 43.01 -17.19
CA ARG A 648 -4.69 42.88 -18.17
C ARG A 648 -5.07 43.38 -19.54
N VAL A 649 -6.24 43.02 -20.03
CA VAL A 649 -6.71 43.48 -21.33
C VAL A 649 -6.97 44.99 -21.32
N ARG A 650 -7.57 45.53 -20.25
CA ARG A 650 -8.02 46.92 -20.21
C ARG A 650 -6.91 47.92 -19.92
N PHE A 651 -5.95 47.55 -19.07
CA PHE A 651 -4.87 48.44 -18.64
C PHE A 651 -3.50 48.03 -19.16
N LEU A 652 -3.43 46.97 -19.99
CA LEU A 652 -2.21 46.39 -20.53
C LEU A 652 -1.21 46.01 -19.43
N GLY A 653 -1.69 45.57 -18.26
CA GLY A 653 -0.86 45.32 -17.09
C GLY A 653 -1.30 44.14 -16.21
N THR A 654 -0.43 43.64 -15.38
CA THR A 654 -0.59 42.58 -14.40
C THR A 654 -0.81 43.17 -13.02
N LEU A 655 -1.82 42.65 -12.32
CA LEU A 655 -2.14 43.04 -10.96
C LEU A 655 -1.89 41.85 -10.03
N PRO A 656 -0.74 41.80 -9.33
CA PRO A 656 -0.48 40.72 -8.39
C PRO A 656 -1.49 40.75 -7.25
N ILE A 657 -1.91 39.57 -6.80
CA ILE A 657 -2.91 39.40 -5.72
C ILE A 657 -2.47 40.12 -4.43
N THR A 658 -1.17 40.16 -4.15
CA THR A 658 -0.60 40.88 -3.01
C THR A 658 -0.89 42.39 -3.03
N LYS A 659 -1.00 43.01 -4.21
CA LYS A 659 -1.44 44.41 -4.34
C LYS A 659 -2.95 44.57 -4.20
N LEU A 660 -3.74 43.55 -4.56
CA LEU A 660 -5.19 43.54 -4.31
C LEU A 660 -5.50 43.48 -2.81
N GLU A 661 -4.72 42.74 -2.03
CA GLU A 661 -4.83 42.69 -0.57
C GLU A 661 -4.59 44.05 0.11
N GLN A 662 -3.90 44.98 -0.55
CA GLN A 662 -3.69 46.35 -0.06
C GLN A 662 -4.92 47.25 -0.30
N LEU A 663 -5.91 46.79 -1.07
CA LEU A 663 -7.12 47.54 -1.47
C LEU A 663 -8.38 47.13 -0.70
N LYS A 664 -8.25 46.66 0.54
CA LYS A 664 -9.39 46.26 1.40
C LYS A 664 -10.44 47.35 1.61
N SER A 665 -10.09 48.63 1.43
CA SER A 665 -11.05 49.73 1.47
C SER A 665 -12.01 49.73 0.27
N VAL A 666 -11.60 49.17 -0.87
CA VAL A 666 -12.34 49.22 -2.14
C VAL A 666 -13.02 47.89 -2.46
N ILE A 667 -12.35 46.78 -2.17
CA ILE A 667 -12.81 45.43 -2.54
C ILE A 667 -12.86 44.47 -1.36
N MET A 668 -13.73 43.48 -1.47
CA MET A 668 -13.83 42.31 -0.60
C MET A 668 -13.57 41.06 -1.43
N MET A 669 -12.96 40.04 -0.81
CA MET A 669 -12.70 38.75 -1.46
C MET A 669 -13.41 37.63 -0.68
N SER A 670 -14.04 36.71 -1.41
CA SER A 670 -14.69 35.52 -0.83
C SER A 670 -14.27 34.27 -1.59
N ASN A 671 -14.04 33.17 -0.88
CA ASN A 671 -13.61 31.89 -1.44
C ASN A 671 -14.64 30.81 -1.10
N ASN A 672 -15.18 30.12 -2.11
CA ASN A 672 -16.18 29.07 -1.95
C ASN A 672 -15.61 27.65 -2.04
N GLY A 673 -14.27 27.49 -2.00
CA GLY A 673 -13.57 26.21 -2.05
C GLY A 673 -13.14 25.77 -3.45
N ALA A 674 -13.85 26.22 -4.50
CA ALA A 674 -13.51 25.98 -5.90
C ALA A 674 -12.94 27.23 -6.60
N GLU A 675 -13.50 28.41 -6.31
CA GLU A 675 -13.10 29.68 -6.91
C GLU A 675 -13.09 30.84 -5.90
N THR A 676 -12.29 31.87 -6.20
CA THR A 676 -12.26 33.11 -5.44
C THR A 676 -12.96 34.22 -6.23
N PHE A 677 -13.82 34.98 -5.55
CA PHE A 677 -14.56 36.11 -6.11
C PHE A 677 -14.10 37.43 -5.51
N VAL A 678 -14.10 38.48 -6.33
CA VAL A 678 -13.77 39.86 -5.94
C VAL A 678 -15.03 40.73 -6.09
N PHE A 679 -15.38 41.47 -5.03
CA PHE A 679 -16.56 42.33 -4.95
C PHE A 679 -16.16 43.75 -4.56
N LEU A 680 -16.91 44.77 -5.00
CA LEU A 680 -16.79 46.11 -4.40
C LEU A 680 -17.32 46.11 -2.95
N THR A 681 -16.72 46.93 -2.09
CA THR A 681 -17.29 47.21 -0.76
C THR A 681 -18.60 48.01 -0.90
N PRO A 682 -19.51 47.97 0.10
CA PRO A 682 -20.79 48.69 0.02
C PRO A 682 -20.64 50.18 -0.32
N TYR A 683 -19.62 50.83 0.23
CA TYR A 683 -19.30 52.23 -0.07
C TYR A 683 -18.99 52.48 -1.56
N TYR A 684 -18.20 51.60 -2.18
CA TYR A 684 -17.84 51.73 -3.60
C TYR A 684 -18.94 51.24 -4.55
N ILE A 685 -19.85 50.37 -4.09
CA ILE A 685 -21.10 50.05 -4.78
C ILE A 685 -22.00 51.28 -4.84
N LEU A 686 -22.20 51.97 -3.71
CA LEU A 686 -22.97 53.21 -3.69
C LEU A 686 -22.37 54.26 -4.62
N ALA A 687 -21.04 54.43 -4.61
CA ALA A 687 -20.36 55.32 -5.54
C ALA A 687 -20.63 54.95 -7.01
N ALA A 688 -20.64 53.65 -7.35
CA ALA A 688 -20.99 53.18 -8.70
C ALA A 688 -22.45 53.47 -9.05
N GLN A 689 -23.38 53.27 -8.12
CA GLN A 689 -24.80 53.58 -8.30
C GLN A 689 -25.04 55.07 -8.54
N LEU A 690 -24.40 55.93 -7.74
CA LEU A 690 -24.45 57.39 -7.89
C LEU A 690 -23.80 57.85 -9.19
N TYR A 691 -22.67 57.25 -9.59
CA TYR A 691 -22.06 57.49 -10.90
C TYR A 691 -23.07 57.20 -12.03
N HIS A 692 -23.70 56.03 -12.03
CA HIS A 692 -24.71 55.66 -13.04
C HIS A 692 -25.98 56.51 -12.96
N LEU A 693 -26.36 56.98 -11.76
CA LEU A 693 -27.49 57.89 -11.58
C LEU A 693 -27.21 59.24 -12.26
N LEU A 694 -26.06 59.83 -11.98
CA LEU A 694 -25.63 61.10 -12.57
C LEU A 694 -25.38 60.97 -14.07
N PHE A 695 -24.76 59.89 -14.52
CA PHE A 695 -24.50 59.63 -15.94
C PHE A 695 -25.79 59.63 -16.78
N VAL A 696 -26.85 58.97 -16.29
CA VAL A 696 -28.15 58.94 -16.99
C VAL A 696 -28.87 60.29 -16.95
N ASN A 697 -28.56 61.16 -15.98
CA ASN A 697 -29.16 62.49 -15.83
C ASN A 697 -28.26 63.61 -16.39
N GLY A 698 -27.43 63.34 -17.40
CA GLY A 698 -26.61 64.37 -18.06
C GLY A 698 -25.44 64.88 -17.21
N GLY A 699 -24.96 64.06 -16.26
CA GLY A 699 -23.75 64.31 -15.48
C GLY A 699 -23.93 65.22 -14.25
N HIS A 700 -25.15 65.72 -13.99
CA HIS A 700 -25.45 66.54 -12.81
C HIS A 700 -26.90 66.34 -12.32
N ILE A 701 -27.11 66.43 -11.01
CA ILE A 701 -28.43 66.36 -10.37
C ILE A 701 -28.50 67.41 -9.26
N PRO A 702 -29.58 68.21 -9.14
CA PRO A 702 -29.80 69.07 -7.98
C PRO A 702 -29.81 68.27 -6.69
N LEU A 703 -29.05 68.72 -5.67
CA LEU A 703 -28.88 68.00 -4.41
C LEU A 703 -30.23 67.65 -3.74
N ALA A 704 -31.20 68.55 -3.85
CA ALA A 704 -32.56 68.36 -3.33
C ALA A 704 -33.33 67.22 -4.03
N ASP A 705 -33.03 66.93 -5.29
CA ASP A 705 -33.70 65.91 -6.09
C ASP A 705 -33.01 64.55 -6.07
N VAL A 706 -31.78 64.46 -5.54
CA VAL A 706 -31.00 63.21 -5.53
C VAL A 706 -31.79 62.07 -4.92
N ASN A 707 -32.41 62.28 -3.76
CA ASN A 707 -33.17 61.22 -3.08
C ASN A 707 -34.39 60.74 -3.87
N LYS A 708 -35.10 61.68 -4.50
CA LYS A 708 -36.27 61.37 -5.34
C LYS A 708 -35.88 60.56 -6.58
N ILE A 709 -34.78 60.94 -7.23
CA ILE A 709 -34.30 60.26 -8.44
C ILE A 709 -33.67 58.91 -8.08
N TYR A 710 -32.92 58.84 -6.97
CA TYR A 710 -32.33 57.61 -6.46
C TYR A 710 -33.41 56.59 -6.09
N PHE A 711 -34.46 57.00 -5.36
CA PHE A 711 -35.61 56.13 -5.03
C PHE A 711 -36.30 55.58 -6.27
N ARG A 712 -36.51 56.40 -7.30
CA ARG A 712 -37.11 55.94 -8.57
C ARG A 712 -36.28 54.86 -9.27
N LYS A 713 -34.95 54.91 -9.16
CA LYS A 713 -34.05 53.97 -9.84
C LYS A 713 -33.75 52.71 -9.03
N PHE A 714 -33.64 52.84 -7.70
CA PHE A 714 -33.15 51.76 -6.82
C PHE A 714 -34.15 51.33 -5.75
N GLY A 715 -35.35 51.91 -5.70
CA GLY A 715 -36.44 51.51 -4.80
C GLY A 715 -36.22 51.82 -3.32
N SER A 716 -35.14 52.52 -2.96
CA SER A 716 -34.76 52.87 -1.60
C SER A 716 -34.33 54.34 -1.52
N TYR A 717 -34.53 54.97 -0.37
CA TYR A 717 -34.00 56.32 -0.12
C TYR A 717 -32.53 56.23 0.29
N LEU A 718 -31.75 57.25 -0.07
CA LEU A 718 -30.37 57.39 0.33
C LEU A 718 -30.29 58.17 1.65
N TYR A 719 -29.82 57.51 2.70
CA TYR A 719 -29.59 58.13 4.01
C TYR A 719 -28.10 58.22 4.32
N ALA A 720 -27.64 59.39 4.73
CA ALA A 720 -26.25 59.61 5.14
C ALA A 720 -25.88 58.81 6.41
N SER A 721 -26.86 58.55 7.27
CA SER A 721 -26.73 57.77 8.50
C SER A 721 -26.28 56.33 8.26
N ASP A 722 -26.66 55.73 7.13
CA ASP A 722 -26.29 54.36 6.77
C ASP A 722 -24.77 54.22 6.54
N TYR A 723 -24.07 55.35 6.37
CA TYR A 723 -22.63 55.46 6.20
C TYR A 723 -21.94 56.22 7.34
N GLY A 724 -22.65 56.45 8.45
CA GLY A 724 -22.11 57.13 9.64
C GLY A 724 -21.93 58.65 9.47
N LEU A 725 -22.70 59.29 8.58
CA LEU A 725 -22.59 60.72 8.27
C LEU A 725 -23.87 61.49 8.58
N ASN A 726 -23.72 62.80 8.81
CA ASN A 726 -24.80 63.67 9.27
C ASN A 726 -25.69 64.19 8.14
N CYS A 727 -25.16 64.33 6.91
CA CYS A 727 -25.92 64.80 5.76
C CYS A 727 -25.37 64.25 4.42
N LEU A 728 -26.16 64.35 3.36
CA LEU A 728 -25.77 63.87 2.02
C LEU A 728 -24.60 64.68 1.44
N GLU A 729 -24.44 65.94 1.83
CA GLU A 729 -23.29 66.74 1.38
C GLU A 729 -21.97 66.16 1.86
N ASP A 730 -21.91 65.73 3.11
CA ASP A 730 -20.71 65.12 3.69
C ASP A 730 -20.41 63.78 3.01
N LEU A 731 -21.45 62.99 2.71
CA LEU A 731 -21.33 61.74 1.95
C LEU A 731 -20.74 61.96 0.55
N PHE A 732 -21.24 62.96 -0.19
CA PHE A 732 -20.71 63.25 -1.53
C PHE A 732 -19.32 63.89 -1.50
N LYS A 733 -18.99 64.69 -0.47
CA LYS A 733 -17.62 65.20 -0.26
C LYS A 733 -16.62 64.07 0.02
N GLN A 734 -17.01 63.03 0.78
CA GLN A 734 -16.17 61.85 0.96
C GLN A 734 -15.99 61.05 -0.34
N MET A 735 -16.95 61.10 -1.25
CA MET A 735 -16.88 60.53 -2.59
C MET A 735 -16.24 61.47 -3.63
N SER A 736 -15.39 62.41 -3.18
CA SER A 736 -14.73 63.38 -4.07
C SER A 736 -13.88 62.76 -5.18
N PHE A 737 -13.54 61.46 -5.11
CA PHE A 737 -12.88 60.74 -6.19
C PHE A 737 -13.78 60.52 -7.44
N ALA A 738 -15.11 60.51 -7.26
CA ALA A 738 -16.08 60.29 -8.33
C ALA A 738 -17.08 61.43 -8.50
N LEU A 739 -17.40 62.13 -7.42
CA LEU A 739 -18.45 63.14 -7.35
C LEU A 739 -17.87 64.50 -6.96
N GLN A 740 -18.58 65.58 -7.28
CA GLN A 740 -18.28 66.93 -6.83
C GLN A 740 -19.58 67.67 -6.54
N ILE A 741 -19.58 68.52 -5.51
CA ILE A 741 -20.69 69.43 -5.26
C ILE A 741 -20.31 70.79 -5.87
N VAL A 742 -21.16 71.30 -6.75
CA VAL A 742 -20.97 72.58 -7.42
C VAL A 742 -22.19 73.45 -7.17
N THR A 743 -21.97 74.73 -6.85
CA THR A 743 -23.05 75.71 -6.70
C THR A 743 -23.34 76.36 -8.05
N SER A 744 -24.57 76.24 -8.56
CA SER A 744 -25.04 76.96 -9.74
C SER A 744 -26.14 77.92 -9.33
N GLY A 745 -25.82 79.21 -9.24
CA GLY A 745 -26.73 80.23 -8.71
C GLY A 745 -27.02 80.02 -7.21
N LYS A 746 -28.30 79.82 -6.83
CA LYS A 746 -28.73 79.51 -5.45
C LYS A 746 -28.89 78.01 -5.16
N GLN A 747 -28.62 77.13 -6.13
CA GLN A 747 -28.82 75.68 -5.99
C GLN A 747 -27.50 74.92 -5.92
N LEU A 748 -27.42 73.96 -5.01
CA LEU A 748 -26.33 73.00 -4.93
C LEU A 748 -26.63 71.82 -5.86
N ASN A 749 -25.70 71.52 -6.76
CA ASN A 749 -25.77 70.39 -7.67
C ASN A 749 -24.69 69.38 -7.32
N VAL A 750 -25.01 68.10 -7.39
CA VAL A 750 -24.02 67.02 -7.40
C VAL A 750 -23.69 66.73 -8.85
N THR A 751 -22.40 66.74 -9.20
CA THR A 751 -21.89 66.49 -10.55
C THR A 751 -20.87 65.36 -10.52
N LEU A 752 -20.62 64.73 -11.66
CA LEU A 752 -19.47 63.85 -11.80
C LEU A 752 -18.17 64.67 -11.72
N ASN A 753 -17.15 64.14 -11.06
CA ASN A 753 -15.87 64.81 -10.95
C ASN A 753 -15.11 64.76 -12.30
N GLU A 754 -14.68 65.92 -12.80
CA GLU A 754 -13.92 66.05 -14.05
C GLU A 754 -12.61 65.24 -14.06
N LYS A 755 -12.02 65.00 -12.87
CA LYS A 755 -10.80 64.18 -12.71
C LYS A 755 -10.99 62.72 -13.16
N LEU A 756 -12.23 62.24 -13.27
CA LEU A 756 -12.54 60.91 -13.83
C LEU A 756 -12.07 60.77 -15.30
N SER A 757 -12.02 61.87 -16.06
CA SER A 757 -11.55 61.88 -17.46
C SER A 757 -10.04 61.61 -17.60
N GLY A 758 -9.25 61.94 -16.59
CA GLY A 758 -7.78 61.79 -16.59
C GLY A 758 -7.28 60.39 -16.25
N ILE A 759 -8.13 59.54 -15.66
CA ILE A 759 -7.75 58.23 -15.11
C ILE A 759 -7.70 57.14 -16.20
N GLY A 760 -8.32 57.40 -17.35
CA GLY A 760 -8.30 56.53 -18.53
C GLY A 760 -7.08 56.70 -19.45
N ARG A 761 -5.93 57.21 -18.99
CA ARG A 761 -4.72 57.34 -19.83
C ARG A 761 -4.05 55.98 -20.08
N SER A 762 -4.67 55.17 -20.93
CA SER A 762 -3.99 54.33 -21.93
C SER A 762 -4.53 54.77 -23.29
N ARG A 763 -3.63 54.96 -24.27
CA ARG A 763 -3.82 55.74 -25.51
C ARG A 763 -4.95 55.28 -26.46
N THR A 764 -5.82 54.35 -26.10
CA THR A 764 -6.81 53.76 -27.02
C THR A 764 -8.27 53.89 -26.64
N TYR A 765 -8.65 54.28 -25.42
CA TYR A 765 -10.07 54.50 -25.10
C TYR A 765 -10.25 55.71 -24.18
N ARG A 766 -10.60 56.87 -24.77
CA ARG A 766 -11.20 57.97 -24.02
C ARG A 766 -12.50 57.42 -23.40
N LEU A 767 -12.66 57.52 -22.08
CA LEU A 767 -14.00 57.64 -21.49
C LEU A 767 -14.55 58.99 -22.01
N ARG A 768 -15.18 58.96 -23.20
CA ARG A 768 -15.72 60.15 -23.85
C ARG A 768 -16.87 60.69 -23.01
N TRP A 769 -16.67 61.87 -22.45
CA TRP A 769 -17.74 62.85 -22.29
C TRP A 769 -18.07 63.41 -23.69
N THR A 770 -19.15 62.93 -24.29
CA THR A 770 -19.90 63.66 -25.31
C THR A 770 -21.36 63.27 -25.16
N ALA A 771 -22.20 64.23 -24.78
CA ALA A 771 -23.63 64.18 -24.97
C ALA A 771 -23.89 64.21 -26.48
N ASP A 772 -23.97 63.04 -27.09
CA ASP A 772 -24.60 62.81 -28.40
C ASP A 772 -24.52 61.32 -28.69
N GLN A 773 -25.59 60.60 -28.33
CA GLN A 773 -26.13 59.48 -29.10
C GLN A 773 -27.45 59.07 -28.48
N THR A 774 -28.51 59.65 -29.04
CA THR A 774 -29.88 59.14 -28.99
C THR A 774 -29.94 57.70 -29.49
N VAL A 775 -30.52 56.84 -28.64
CA VAL A 775 -31.41 55.70 -28.94
C VAL A 775 -31.14 54.93 -30.25
N ALA A 776 -30.63 53.71 -30.09
CA ALA A 776 -31.13 52.50 -30.76
C ALA A 776 -30.89 51.29 -29.84
#